data_AF-A0A7C0YZL4-F1
#
_entry.id   AF-A0A7C0YZL4-F1
#
_cell.length_a   1.000
_cell.length_b   1.000
_cell.length_c   1.000
_cell.angle_alpha   90.00
_cell.angle_beta   90.00
_cell.angle_gamma   90.00
#
_symmetry.space_group_name_H-M   'P 1'
#
loop_
_entity.id
_entity.type
_entity.pdbx_description
1 polymer ?
#
loop_
_entity_poly.entity_id
_entity_poly.type
_entity_poly.pdbx_seq_one_letter_code
_entity_poly.pdbx_strand_id
1 'polypeptide(L)'
;MNDYDLCLIMCPPWDVGRPPINIAYLTEFMRSKGYRVWTKDLNISLYNEVGKREFFLKSLSGEVRRCELAELWDVMSQNELNAERMTEIFFTRAEDAIDRWVDEILETNARYIGFSTHYRNILFTDRMVQKIREKDPSRVIIYGGPEVAAAFSMDSLESMEADVFVVGEGEMSLWEFLETHGTSGEVKPIDGVIYRIDGRLTEYRPRAPIADLDTLPYPTYDYFDLSEYNPIPSFMDLPYLFSRGCTGNCSFCMDHYMAGRFRSRSPQHAVDEIKYHLERYGIYKFHFNDLICNGNPKALERFCDMVIEQGLRIKWRSYAVIHPKMTPELFEKMRAAGCISLNFGLESASNKVLKLMNKYYTAELAERVIRDSSNAGIDTNINIIVGFPGETREDFEDTLNFLKRNKNYINMVDNLSTLMLSPGTLITKRPELFNVTVETQRHTWHDDVGNTIEVRNHKLKECQRLLESLKIPVGIINQELIESSVIGETEEQSDWKRAVEYAIQGAIARIRSLTFLDRSKQKCMEFTTGDEMTVSMEFEILKEIKDPLFRVQIFGKNSQNDTVFLFGMNTARKGTEIGQLAKGRGRIDLVIESLNLLSGEYWIEAGIWPSEEAVEPYHLVAQGTGFTVRDRDPNQAGLISQPASFTIETVSEQPSGHNKLEIVNLKDKFNNAPKCCKTLEDFEVKVELDLEQPERFYLSAQLFLKDGLVHQADWRSPLPRGRSVCRLRYSPLLLLGGSYAIQMTLMDRKADCSAHLDLASFDVESAREHGGGLVFMPSRWVLMDIPRNQT
;
A
#
# COMPACT_ATOMS: atom_id res chain seq x y z
N MET A 1 -15.92 41.61 -7.57
CA MET A 1 -15.89 40.33 -8.30
C MET A 1 -14.44 40.00 -8.50
N ASN A 2 -14.01 38.80 -8.09
CA ASN A 2 -12.67 38.34 -8.40
C ASN A 2 -12.68 37.92 -9.86
N ASP A 3 -12.29 38.84 -10.72
CA ASP A 3 -12.24 38.61 -12.15
C ASP A 3 -10.85 38.06 -12.46
N TYR A 4 -10.76 36.79 -12.82
CA TYR A 4 -9.51 36.12 -13.19
C TYR A 4 -9.52 35.83 -14.69
N ASP A 5 -8.35 35.76 -15.30
CA ASP A 5 -8.24 35.49 -16.74
C ASP A 5 -8.12 33.98 -16.99
N LEU A 6 -7.50 33.24 -16.06
CA LEU A 6 -7.21 31.80 -16.16
C LEU A 6 -7.32 31.12 -14.79
N CYS A 7 -7.94 29.94 -14.77
CA CYS A 7 -7.85 29.00 -13.65
C CYS A 7 -6.82 27.88 -13.97
N LEU A 8 -5.99 27.49 -13.01
CA LEU A 8 -5.09 26.33 -13.10
C LEU A 8 -5.32 25.38 -11.93
N ILE A 9 -5.71 24.13 -12.22
CA ILE A 9 -6.27 23.22 -11.23
C ILE A 9 -5.57 21.85 -11.27
N MET A 10 -5.26 21.32 -10.09
CA MET A 10 -4.89 19.92 -9.90
C MET A 10 -6.06 19.14 -9.27
N CYS A 11 -6.56 18.12 -9.97
CA CYS A 11 -7.63 17.24 -9.50
C CYS A 11 -7.07 15.98 -8.80
N PRO A 12 -7.82 15.39 -7.84
CA PRO A 12 -7.46 14.11 -7.23
C PRO A 12 -7.60 12.91 -8.19
N PRO A 13 -6.91 11.79 -7.91
CA PRO A 13 -5.86 11.65 -6.90
C PRO A 13 -4.48 12.07 -7.43
N TRP A 14 -3.66 12.65 -6.56
CA TRP A 14 -2.27 13.05 -6.79
C TRP A 14 -1.46 12.98 -5.48
N ASP A 15 -0.14 13.19 -5.54
CA ASP A 15 0.73 13.27 -4.35
C ASP A 15 0.18 14.31 -3.36
N VAL A 16 0.11 13.92 -2.08
CA VAL A 16 -0.33 14.77 -0.96
C VAL A 16 0.85 15.22 -0.10
N GLY A 17 2.04 14.69 -0.35
CA GLY A 17 3.24 15.05 0.39
C GLY A 17 3.84 16.39 -0.04
N ARG A 18 3.50 16.88 -1.24
CA ARG A 18 4.11 18.06 -1.86
C ARG A 18 3.14 18.82 -2.77
N PRO A 19 3.28 20.15 -2.87
CA PRO A 19 2.49 20.95 -3.81
C PRO A 19 2.84 20.65 -5.27
N PRO A 20 1.89 20.79 -6.21
CA PRO A 20 2.11 20.48 -7.62
C PRO A 20 2.99 21.54 -8.30
N ILE A 21 4.27 21.19 -8.49
CA ILE A 21 5.30 22.08 -9.05
C ILE A 21 5.02 22.56 -10.48
N ASN A 22 4.33 21.75 -11.28
CA ASN A 22 4.06 22.04 -12.68
C ASN A 22 3.09 23.21 -12.84
N ILE A 23 1.95 23.19 -12.15
CA ILE A 23 1.02 24.33 -12.16
C ILE A 23 1.62 25.52 -11.41
N ALA A 24 2.60 25.30 -10.52
CA ALA A 24 3.28 26.38 -9.83
C ALA A 24 4.13 27.25 -10.78
N TYR A 25 4.99 26.60 -11.58
CA TYR A 25 5.75 27.28 -12.63
C TYR A 25 4.84 27.91 -13.67
N LEU A 26 3.78 27.21 -14.09
CA LEU A 26 2.85 27.73 -15.08
C LEU A 26 2.12 28.97 -14.55
N THR A 27 1.72 28.98 -13.28
CA THR A 27 1.10 30.15 -12.63
C THR A 27 2.01 31.37 -12.69
N GLU A 28 3.26 31.23 -12.25
CA GLU A 28 4.20 32.36 -12.25
C GLU A 28 4.62 32.79 -13.66
N PHE A 29 4.74 31.84 -14.58
CA PHE A 29 4.98 32.16 -15.98
C PHE A 29 3.84 33.01 -16.55
N MET A 30 2.58 32.59 -16.37
CA MET A 30 1.42 33.34 -16.87
C MET A 30 1.25 34.70 -16.18
N ARG A 31 1.53 34.79 -14.87
CA ARG A 31 1.56 36.07 -14.15
C ARG A 31 2.64 37.01 -14.69
N SER A 32 3.82 36.49 -15.04
CA SER A 32 4.88 37.28 -15.68
C SER A 32 4.47 37.85 -17.05
N LYS A 33 3.46 37.24 -17.70
CA LYS A 33 2.86 37.72 -18.95
C LYS A 33 1.66 38.64 -18.74
N GLY A 34 1.29 38.95 -17.48
CA GLY A 34 0.24 39.90 -17.14
C GLY A 34 -1.14 39.28 -16.88
N TYR A 35 -1.26 37.95 -16.86
CA TYR A 35 -2.54 37.29 -16.58
C TYR A 35 -2.81 37.19 -15.07
N ARG A 36 -4.05 37.44 -14.67
CA ARG A 36 -4.56 37.12 -13.33
C ARG A 36 -4.92 35.65 -13.29
N VAL A 37 -4.13 34.87 -12.55
CA VAL A 37 -4.29 33.41 -12.46
C VAL A 37 -4.79 33.02 -11.08
N TRP A 38 -5.90 32.27 -11.07
CA TRP A 38 -6.39 31.56 -9.90
C TRP A 38 -5.89 30.11 -9.95
N THR A 39 -5.19 29.69 -8.92
CA THR A 39 -4.54 28.36 -8.88
C THR A 39 -5.01 27.60 -7.66
N LYS A 40 -5.41 26.34 -7.84
CA LYS A 40 -5.89 25.52 -6.72
C LYS A 40 -5.51 24.05 -6.86
N ASP A 41 -5.13 23.47 -5.72
CA ASP A 41 -4.93 22.04 -5.55
C ASP A 41 -6.17 21.43 -4.86
N LEU A 42 -7.07 20.85 -5.67
CA LEU A 42 -8.26 20.18 -5.16
C LEU A 42 -7.91 18.80 -4.57
N ASN A 43 -6.76 18.23 -4.94
CA ASN A 43 -6.29 16.96 -4.42
C ASN A 43 -5.99 17.05 -2.92
N ILE A 44 -5.16 18.03 -2.51
CA ILE A 44 -4.83 18.21 -1.09
C ILE A 44 -6.05 18.66 -0.28
N SER A 45 -6.92 19.49 -0.90
CA SER A 45 -8.17 19.94 -0.29
C SER A 45 -9.06 18.75 0.09
N LEU A 46 -9.26 17.81 -0.84
CA LEU A 46 -10.08 16.63 -0.59
C LEU A 46 -9.46 15.71 0.46
N TYR A 47 -8.15 15.44 0.32
CA TYR A 47 -7.42 14.58 1.25
C TYR A 47 -7.57 15.05 2.69
N ASN A 48 -7.41 16.35 2.93
CA ASN A 48 -7.55 16.94 4.26
C ASN A 48 -8.99 17.00 4.75
N GLU A 49 -9.98 17.24 3.88
CA GLU A 49 -11.40 17.20 4.26
C GLU A 49 -11.82 15.79 4.70
N VAL A 50 -11.37 14.76 3.98
CA VAL A 50 -11.58 13.35 4.35
C VAL A 50 -10.89 13.04 5.69
N GLY A 51 -9.62 13.43 5.87
CA GLY A 51 -8.88 13.21 7.13
C GLY A 51 -9.43 13.97 8.35
N LYS A 52 -9.95 15.19 8.18
CA LYS A 52 -10.57 15.99 9.27
C LYS A 52 -11.91 15.38 9.71
N ARG A 53 -12.72 14.87 8.77
CA ARG A 53 -13.99 14.17 9.05
C ARG A 53 -13.75 12.86 9.82
N GLU A 54 -12.63 12.19 9.55
CA GLU A 54 -12.15 11.00 10.27
C GLU A 54 -11.80 11.30 11.73
N PHE A 55 -11.04 12.38 12.02
CA PHE A 55 -10.72 12.78 13.39
C PHE A 55 -11.99 13.04 14.24
N PHE A 56 -13.00 13.65 13.62
CA PHE A 56 -14.28 13.92 14.27
C PHE A 56 -15.08 12.63 14.56
N LEU A 57 -15.20 11.71 13.59
CA LEU A 57 -15.90 10.43 13.80
C LEU A 57 -15.18 9.51 14.80
N LYS A 58 -13.84 9.50 14.77
CA LYS A 58 -12.96 8.80 15.72
C LYS A 58 -13.17 9.26 17.18
N SER A 59 -13.55 10.52 17.38
CA SER A 59 -13.87 11.07 18.71
C SER A 59 -15.23 10.63 19.25
N LEU A 60 -16.13 10.14 18.38
CA LEU A 60 -17.51 9.79 18.73
C LEU A 60 -17.74 8.26 18.85
N SER A 61 -17.08 7.43 18.03
CA SER A 61 -17.40 5.99 17.93
C SER A 61 -16.47 5.06 18.71
N GLY A 62 -15.25 5.48 19.08
CA GLY A 62 -14.28 4.62 19.80
C GLY A 62 -13.78 3.39 19.03
N GLU A 63 -14.31 3.09 17.85
CA GLU A 63 -13.86 2.03 16.94
C GLU A 63 -12.90 2.58 15.88
N VAL A 64 -11.79 1.88 15.64
CA VAL A 64 -10.95 2.11 14.47
C VAL A 64 -11.61 1.43 13.27
N ARG A 65 -12.41 2.18 12.51
CA ARG A 65 -12.66 1.84 11.11
C ARG A 65 -11.71 2.68 10.27
N ARG A 66 -10.77 2.04 9.55
CA ARG A 66 -10.03 2.73 8.47
C ARG A 66 -11.06 3.31 7.51
N CYS A 67 -10.91 4.58 7.15
CA CYS A 67 -11.80 5.18 6.17
C CYS A 67 -11.38 4.75 4.76
N GLU A 68 -12.26 4.04 4.07
CA GLU A 68 -12.12 3.53 2.69
C GLU A 68 -11.75 4.58 1.62
N LEU A 69 -11.84 5.89 1.91
CA LEU A 69 -11.48 6.97 0.97
C LEU A 69 -10.02 7.43 1.08
N ALA A 70 -9.45 7.47 2.29
CA ALA A 70 -8.05 7.87 2.47
C ALA A 70 -7.10 6.82 1.85
N GLU A 71 -7.55 5.55 1.83
CA GLU A 71 -6.89 4.46 1.11
C GLU A 71 -6.77 4.72 -0.40
N LEU A 72 -7.61 5.58 -1.01
CA LEU A 72 -7.47 5.92 -2.44
C LEU A 72 -6.18 6.70 -2.77
N TRP A 73 -5.53 7.28 -1.76
CA TRP A 73 -4.20 7.90 -1.90
C TRP A 73 -3.05 6.94 -1.61
N ASP A 74 -3.34 5.72 -1.15
CA ASP A 74 -2.34 4.66 -0.98
C ASP A 74 -1.99 4.03 -2.34
N VAL A 75 -0.70 3.89 -2.61
CA VAL A 75 -0.19 3.38 -3.89
C VAL A 75 -0.67 1.96 -4.16
N MET A 76 -0.81 1.12 -3.13
CA MET A 76 -1.28 -0.26 -3.31
C MET A 76 -2.75 -0.28 -3.70
N SER A 77 -3.59 0.51 -3.01
CA SER A 77 -5.00 0.66 -3.37
C SER A 77 -5.19 1.26 -4.77
N GLN A 78 -4.33 2.20 -5.18
CA GLN A 78 -4.31 2.71 -6.56
C GLN A 78 -3.89 1.64 -7.57
N ASN A 79 -3.02 0.71 -7.21
CA ASN A 79 -2.63 -0.40 -8.08
C ASN A 79 -3.73 -1.47 -8.18
N GLU A 80 -4.59 -1.62 -7.17
CA GLU A 80 -5.69 -2.58 -7.14
C GLU A 80 -6.98 -2.06 -7.80
N LEU A 81 -7.24 -0.75 -7.73
CA LEU A 81 -8.44 -0.13 -8.30
C LEU A 81 -8.15 0.49 -9.68
N ASN A 82 -9.02 0.21 -10.66
CA ASN A 82 -8.98 0.91 -11.93
C ASN A 82 -9.46 2.37 -11.78
N ALA A 83 -9.09 3.23 -12.73
CA ALA A 83 -9.38 4.67 -12.68
C ALA A 83 -10.90 4.97 -12.66
N GLU A 84 -11.72 4.16 -13.33
CA GLU A 84 -13.18 4.31 -13.36
C GLU A 84 -13.80 4.12 -11.98
N ARG A 85 -13.46 3.01 -11.31
CA ARG A 85 -13.96 2.68 -9.99
C ARG A 85 -13.51 3.69 -8.94
N MET A 86 -12.25 4.13 -9.00
CA MET A 86 -11.77 5.20 -8.11
C MET A 86 -12.57 6.49 -8.33
N THR A 87 -12.79 6.88 -9.58
CA THR A 87 -13.58 8.06 -9.93
C THR A 87 -15.02 7.95 -9.41
N GLU A 88 -15.65 6.79 -9.56
CA GLU A 88 -16.99 6.54 -9.03
C GLU A 88 -17.05 6.70 -7.50
N ILE A 89 -16.08 6.15 -6.78
CA ILE A 89 -16.02 6.28 -5.32
C ILE A 89 -15.88 7.74 -4.91
N PHE A 90 -15.01 8.52 -5.57
CA PHE A 90 -14.86 9.94 -5.30
C PHE A 90 -16.18 10.71 -5.52
N PHE A 91 -16.82 10.53 -6.68
CA PHE A 91 -18.06 11.24 -7.00
C PHE A 91 -19.24 10.81 -6.12
N THR A 92 -19.28 9.57 -5.67
CA THR A 92 -20.34 9.08 -4.78
C THR A 92 -20.19 9.61 -3.35
N ARG A 93 -18.94 9.80 -2.88
CA ARG A 93 -18.69 10.07 -1.46
C ARG A 93 -18.22 11.48 -1.15
N ALA A 94 -17.76 12.22 -2.14
CA ALA A 94 -17.31 13.60 -2.03
C ALA A 94 -18.12 14.55 -2.91
N GLU A 95 -19.36 14.18 -3.28
CA GLU A 95 -20.23 14.98 -4.15
C GLU A 95 -20.38 16.43 -3.66
N ASP A 96 -20.69 16.61 -2.37
CA ASP A 96 -20.84 17.94 -1.76
C ASP A 96 -19.58 18.81 -1.91
N ALA A 97 -18.39 18.21 -1.84
CA ALA A 97 -17.13 18.94 -2.01
C ALA A 97 -16.89 19.30 -3.47
N ILE A 98 -17.17 18.35 -4.38
CA ILE A 98 -17.05 18.54 -5.82
C ILE A 98 -17.98 19.65 -6.29
N ASP A 99 -19.25 19.64 -5.89
CA ASP A 99 -20.23 20.65 -6.29
C ASP A 99 -19.85 22.05 -5.81
N ARG A 100 -19.33 22.17 -4.58
CA ARG A 100 -18.78 23.43 -4.06
C ARG A 100 -17.59 23.92 -4.87
N TRP A 101 -16.68 23.03 -5.30
CA TRP A 101 -15.55 23.44 -6.12
C TRP A 101 -15.98 23.88 -7.51
N VAL A 102 -16.97 23.21 -8.11
CA VAL A 102 -17.54 23.66 -9.38
C VAL A 102 -18.06 25.09 -9.25
N ASP A 103 -18.81 25.39 -8.17
CA ASP A 103 -19.29 26.75 -7.92
C ASP A 103 -18.14 27.75 -7.72
N GLU A 104 -17.15 27.39 -6.90
CA GLU A 104 -15.98 28.23 -6.64
C GLU A 104 -15.19 28.54 -7.93
N ILE A 105 -15.01 27.55 -8.81
CA ILE A 105 -14.35 27.71 -10.10
C ILE A 105 -15.15 28.69 -10.98
N LEU A 106 -16.47 28.56 -11.03
CA LEU A 106 -17.32 29.43 -11.85
C LEU A 106 -17.37 30.87 -11.32
N GLU A 107 -17.33 31.06 -10.00
CA GLU A 107 -17.28 32.36 -9.32
C GLU A 107 -16.02 33.19 -9.64
N THR A 108 -14.94 32.54 -10.11
CA THR A 108 -13.73 33.24 -10.59
C THR A 108 -13.97 34.08 -11.86
N ASN A 109 -15.09 33.86 -12.55
CA ASN A 109 -15.40 34.43 -13.87
C ASN A 109 -14.33 34.20 -14.96
N ALA A 110 -13.35 33.32 -14.71
CA ALA A 110 -12.32 32.99 -15.70
C ALA A 110 -12.94 32.33 -16.92
N ARG A 111 -12.63 32.86 -18.11
CA ARG A 111 -13.04 32.26 -19.38
C ARG A 111 -12.35 30.92 -19.61
N TYR A 112 -11.09 30.81 -19.20
CA TYR A 112 -10.25 29.64 -19.44
C TYR A 112 -10.03 28.87 -18.14
N ILE A 113 -10.28 27.56 -18.16
CA ILE A 113 -10.09 26.66 -17.02
C ILE A 113 -9.13 25.56 -17.44
N GLY A 114 -7.91 25.61 -16.90
CA GLY A 114 -6.84 24.67 -17.15
C GLY A 114 -6.73 23.60 -16.08
N PHE A 115 -6.65 22.34 -16.50
CA PHE A 115 -6.42 21.18 -15.64
C PHE A 115 -5.08 20.53 -15.97
N SER A 116 -4.30 20.24 -14.92
CA SER A 116 -3.14 19.35 -15.05
C SER A 116 -3.57 17.90 -14.89
N THR A 117 -3.45 17.13 -15.96
CA THR A 117 -3.91 15.75 -16.04
C THR A 117 -2.77 14.74 -16.08
N HIS A 118 -3.02 13.63 -15.40
CA HIS A 118 -2.20 12.44 -15.28
C HIS A 118 -3.12 11.22 -15.45
N TYR A 119 -2.56 10.06 -15.81
CA TYR A 119 -3.31 8.81 -15.98
C TYR A 119 -4.35 8.54 -14.88
N ARG A 120 -4.02 8.87 -13.63
CA ARG A 120 -4.88 8.60 -12.46
C ARG A 120 -6.04 9.58 -12.28
N ASN A 121 -5.90 10.85 -12.68
CA ASN A 121 -6.89 11.89 -12.41
C ASN A 121 -7.69 12.33 -13.66
N ILE A 122 -7.37 11.80 -14.84
CA ILE A 122 -8.02 12.22 -16.10
C ILE A 122 -9.54 11.96 -16.08
N LEU A 123 -9.98 10.77 -15.66
CA LEU A 123 -11.42 10.43 -15.61
C LEU A 123 -12.17 11.24 -14.54
N PHE A 124 -11.53 11.52 -13.41
CA PHE A 124 -12.08 12.43 -12.41
C PHE A 124 -12.24 13.84 -12.99
N THR A 125 -11.23 14.31 -13.73
CA THR A 125 -11.24 15.62 -14.38
C THR A 125 -12.35 15.71 -15.42
N ASP A 126 -12.55 14.68 -16.25
CA ASP A 126 -13.64 14.65 -17.24
C ASP A 126 -15.02 14.78 -16.57
N ARG A 127 -15.29 14.03 -15.50
CA ARG A 127 -16.55 14.16 -14.76
C ARG A 127 -16.72 15.53 -14.09
N MET A 128 -15.63 16.13 -13.60
CA MET A 128 -15.67 17.49 -13.06
C MET A 128 -15.99 18.51 -14.15
N VAL A 129 -15.39 18.36 -15.33
CA VAL A 129 -15.68 19.20 -16.51
C VAL A 129 -17.13 19.06 -16.96
N GLN A 130 -17.70 17.85 -16.94
CA GLN A 130 -19.12 17.64 -17.23
C GLN A 130 -20.01 18.46 -16.29
N LYS A 131 -19.78 18.41 -14.97
CA LYS A 131 -20.51 19.26 -13.99
C LYS A 131 -20.31 20.76 -14.21
N ILE A 132 -19.11 21.20 -14.62
CA ILE A 132 -18.85 22.60 -14.98
C ILE A 132 -19.70 23.00 -16.19
N ARG A 133 -19.69 22.18 -17.26
CA ARG A 133 -20.44 22.45 -18.49
C ARG A 133 -21.96 22.45 -18.29
N GLU A 134 -22.48 21.61 -17.38
CA GLU A 134 -23.90 21.60 -17.01
C GLU A 134 -24.36 22.97 -16.44
N LYS A 135 -23.48 23.64 -15.69
CA LYS A 135 -23.77 24.96 -15.09
C LYS A 135 -23.41 26.12 -16.02
N ASP A 136 -22.29 26.04 -16.73
CA ASP A 136 -21.82 27.07 -17.64
C ASP A 136 -21.01 26.47 -18.82
N PRO A 137 -21.66 26.22 -19.97
CA PRO A 137 -20.98 25.65 -21.14
C PRO A 137 -20.11 26.66 -21.90
N SER A 138 -20.08 27.94 -21.49
CA SER A 138 -19.32 28.99 -22.20
C SER A 138 -17.82 28.99 -21.87
N ARG A 139 -17.41 28.24 -20.83
CA ARG A 139 -16.02 28.14 -20.39
C ARG A 139 -15.20 27.32 -21.38
N VAL A 140 -13.97 27.76 -21.61
CA VAL A 140 -12.99 27.05 -22.45
C VAL A 140 -12.16 26.15 -21.53
N ILE A 141 -12.28 24.84 -21.74
CA ILE A 141 -11.59 23.81 -20.95
C ILE A 141 -10.27 23.45 -21.61
N ILE A 142 -9.19 23.53 -20.84
CA ILE A 142 -7.82 23.27 -21.30
C ILE A 142 -7.24 22.11 -20.48
N TYR A 143 -6.79 21.05 -21.14
CA TYR A 143 -6.00 20.00 -20.51
C TYR A 143 -4.52 20.16 -20.85
N GLY A 144 -3.66 19.98 -19.87
CA GLY A 144 -2.22 19.84 -20.04
C GLY A 144 -1.66 18.85 -19.02
N GLY A 145 -0.35 18.65 -19.01
CA GLY A 145 0.29 17.67 -18.14
C GLY A 145 0.70 16.40 -18.89
N PRO A 146 1.34 15.45 -18.21
CA PRO A 146 1.97 14.31 -18.86
C PRO A 146 0.97 13.35 -19.49
N GLU A 147 -0.28 13.26 -19.04
CA GLU A 147 -1.26 12.40 -19.73
C GLU A 147 -1.52 12.88 -21.16
N VAL A 148 -1.64 14.20 -21.35
CA VAL A 148 -1.81 14.80 -22.69
C VAL A 148 -0.58 14.57 -23.57
N ALA A 149 0.62 14.52 -22.98
CA ALA A 149 1.85 14.21 -23.70
C ALA A 149 2.03 12.69 -23.97
N ALA A 150 1.51 11.84 -23.08
CA ALA A 150 1.58 10.39 -23.13
C ALA A 150 0.53 9.77 -24.05
N ALA A 151 -0.69 10.32 -24.05
CA ALA A 151 -1.86 9.86 -24.79
C ALA A 151 -1.83 10.28 -26.27
N PHE A 152 -0.67 10.22 -26.93
CA PHE A 152 -0.54 10.58 -28.35
C PHE A 152 -1.12 9.50 -29.28
N SER A 153 -2.38 9.15 -29.08
CA SER A 153 -3.27 8.76 -30.15
C SER A 153 -4.38 9.81 -30.21
N MET A 154 -4.66 10.34 -31.41
CA MET A 154 -5.74 11.31 -31.58
C MET A 154 -7.07 10.75 -31.05
N ASP A 155 -7.28 9.44 -31.19
CA ASP A 155 -8.45 8.73 -30.68
C ASP A 155 -8.63 8.89 -29.16
N SER A 156 -7.54 8.84 -28.38
CA SER A 156 -7.59 9.05 -26.92
C SER A 156 -7.94 10.49 -26.55
N LEU A 157 -7.45 11.47 -27.31
CA LEU A 157 -7.78 12.87 -27.06
C LEU A 157 -9.20 13.20 -27.51
N GLU A 158 -9.69 12.54 -28.56
CA GLU A 158 -11.05 12.73 -29.05
C GLU A 158 -12.10 12.37 -28.00
N SER A 159 -11.86 11.35 -27.17
CA SER A 159 -12.75 10.93 -26.09
C SER A 159 -12.72 11.83 -24.85
N MET A 160 -11.75 12.75 -24.72
CA MET A 160 -11.64 13.66 -23.58
C MET A 160 -12.54 14.90 -23.74
N GLU A 161 -13.04 15.43 -22.63
CA GLU A 161 -14.03 16.52 -22.59
C GLU A 161 -13.43 17.94 -22.83
N ALA A 162 -12.12 18.05 -23.03
CA ALA A 162 -11.45 19.34 -23.22
C ALA A 162 -11.67 19.97 -24.60
N ASP A 163 -11.66 21.30 -24.63
CA ASP A 163 -11.69 22.09 -25.86
C ASP A 163 -10.27 22.26 -26.43
N VAL A 164 -9.27 22.26 -25.55
CA VAL A 164 -7.86 22.56 -25.87
C VAL A 164 -6.95 21.59 -25.12
N PHE A 165 -5.94 21.08 -25.80
CA PHE A 165 -4.90 20.23 -25.27
C PHE A 165 -3.54 20.89 -25.46
N VAL A 166 -2.80 21.04 -24.37
CA VAL A 166 -1.44 21.58 -24.35
C VAL A 166 -0.46 20.41 -24.15
N VAL A 167 0.28 20.09 -25.21
CA VAL A 167 1.17 18.93 -25.28
C VAL A 167 2.62 19.37 -24.96
N GLY A 168 3.24 18.73 -23.97
CA GLY A 168 4.62 19.00 -23.57
C GLY A 168 4.74 20.15 -22.56
N GLU A 169 5.74 21.03 -22.74
CA GLU A 169 5.96 22.19 -21.88
C GLU A 169 4.89 23.27 -22.15
N GLY A 170 4.10 23.57 -21.12
CA GLY A 170 2.87 24.34 -21.28
C GLY A 170 3.04 25.86 -21.30
N GLU A 171 4.18 26.38 -20.84
CA GLU A 171 4.39 27.82 -20.63
C GLU A 171 4.15 28.63 -21.90
N MET A 172 4.93 28.37 -22.95
CA MET A 172 4.84 29.14 -24.20
C MET A 172 3.58 28.81 -24.99
N SER A 173 3.20 27.52 -25.05
CA SER A 173 2.03 27.04 -25.79
C SER A 173 0.73 27.64 -25.26
N LEU A 174 0.55 27.63 -23.93
CA LEU A 174 -0.63 28.18 -23.29
C LEU A 174 -0.67 29.71 -23.45
N TRP A 175 0.45 30.39 -23.26
CA TRP A 175 0.52 31.84 -23.44
C TRP A 175 0.15 32.26 -24.87
N GLU A 176 0.76 31.65 -25.88
CA GLU A 176 0.43 31.96 -27.28
C GLU A 176 -1.04 31.65 -27.62
N PHE A 177 -1.60 30.59 -27.03
CA PHE A 177 -3.01 30.26 -27.16
C PHE A 177 -3.93 31.35 -26.61
N LEU A 178 -3.69 31.79 -25.36
CA LEU A 178 -4.50 32.81 -24.71
C LEU A 178 -4.34 34.18 -25.39
N GLU A 179 -3.15 34.54 -25.86
CA GLU A 179 -2.90 35.80 -26.55
C GLU A 179 -3.66 35.86 -27.89
N THR A 180 -3.62 34.77 -28.65
CA THR A 180 -4.21 34.70 -30.00
C THR A 180 -5.74 34.62 -29.95
N HIS A 181 -6.30 33.80 -29.06
CA HIS A 181 -7.74 33.53 -28.99
C HIS A 181 -8.48 34.39 -27.95
N GLY A 182 -7.73 35.21 -27.18
CA GLY A 182 -8.27 36.22 -26.28
C GLY A 182 -8.82 37.46 -27.00
N THR A 183 -8.40 37.72 -28.25
CA THR A 183 -8.65 39.01 -28.92
C THR A 183 -9.30 38.93 -30.31
N SER A 184 -9.23 37.82 -31.04
CA SER A 184 -9.87 37.67 -32.36
C SER A 184 -10.30 36.22 -32.60
N GLY A 185 -11.54 36.00 -33.03
CA GLY A 185 -12.09 34.65 -33.31
C GLY A 185 -11.49 33.93 -34.52
N GLU A 186 -10.29 34.30 -34.96
CA GLU A 186 -9.56 33.59 -36.02
C GLU A 186 -8.67 32.52 -35.38
N VAL A 187 -8.92 31.28 -35.76
CA VAL A 187 -8.30 30.10 -35.17
C VAL A 187 -6.98 29.81 -35.90
N LYS A 188 -5.85 30.19 -35.28
CA LYS A 188 -4.51 29.99 -35.85
C LYS A 188 -3.88 28.71 -35.29
N PRO A 189 -3.11 27.95 -36.09
CA PRO A 189 -2.32 26.84 -35.57
C PRO A 189 -1.25 27.34 -34.60
N ILE A 190 -1.11 26.70 -33.44
CA ILE A 190 -0.13 27.03 -32.41
C ILE A 190 0.65 25.76 -32.08
N ASP A 191 1.97 25.86 -32.14
CA ASP A 191 2.83 24.72 -31.86
C ASP A 191 2.65 24.28 -30.39
N GLY A 192 2.52 22.98 -30.17
CA GLY A 192 2.26 22.40 -28.86
C GLY A 192 0.79 22.42 -28.43
N VAL A 193 -0.13 22.89 -29.28
CA VAL A 193 -1.56 22.99 -28.96
C VAL A 193 -2.39 22.22 -29.98
N ILE A 194 -3.34 21.43 -29.48
CA ILE A 194 -4.43 20.84 -30.26
C ILE A 194 -5.71 21.44 -29.72
N TYR A 195 -6.66 21.82 -30.56
CA TYR A 195 -7.96 22.28 -30.09
C TYR A 195 -9.08 21.72 -30.96
N ARG A 196 -10.27 21.74 -30.39
CA ARG A 196 -11.47 21.19 -30.99
C ARG A 196 -12.22 22.28 -31.76
N ILE A 197 -12.39 22.10 -33.07
CA ILE A 197 -13.26 22.92 -33.92
C ILE A 197 -14.35 22.03 -34.50
N ASP A 198 -15.63 22.41 -34.33
CA ASP A 198 -16.78 21.69 -34.89
C ASP A 198 -16.74 20.17 -34.61
N GLY A 199 -16.32 19.80 -33.39
CA GLY A 199 -16.21 18.42 -32.92
C GLY A 199 -14.95 17.68 -33.36
N ARG A 200 -14.08 18.27 -34.19
CA ARG A 200 -12.83 17.65 -34.68
C ARG A 200 -11.60 18.29 -34.09
N LEU A 201 -10.59 17.49 -33.80
CA LEU A 201 -9.29 17.98 -33.34
C LEU A 201 -8.46 18.48 -34.53
N THR A 202 -7.72 19.57 -34.32
CA THR A 202 -6.76 20.07 -35.31
C THR A 202 -5.52 19.18 -35.42
N GLU A 203 -4.78 19.35 -36.51
CA GLU A 203 -3.46 18.72 -36.66
C GLU A 203 -2.50 19.18 -35.57
N TYR A 204 -1.81 18.23 -34.95
CA TYR A 204 -0.78 18.54 -33.97
C TYR A 204 0.51 19.05 -34.64
N ARG A 205 1.01 20.18 -34.16
CA ARG A 205 2.34 20.69 -34.50
C ARG A 205 3.24 20.62 -33.28
N PRO A 206 4.39 19.92 -33.34
CA PRO A 206 5.26 19.78 -32.18
C PRO A 206 5.94 21.12 -31.85
N ARG A 207 5.98 21.47 -30.56
CA ARG A 207 6.77 22.60 -30.05
C ARG A 207 8.15 22.11 -29.61
N ALA A 208 9.18 22.88 -29.97
CA ALA A 208 10.51 22.67 -29.43
C ALA A 208 10.53 23.00 -27.92
N PRO A 209 11.15 22.17 -27.07
CA PRO A 209 11.26 22.47 -25.64
C PRO A 209 12.01 23.79 -25.39
N ILE A 210 11.71 24.44 -24.27
CA ILE A 210 12.34 25.67 -23.79
C ILE A 210 13.83 25.39 -23.58
N ALA A 211 14.66 26.04 -24.41
CA ALA A 211 16.09 25.82 -24.45
C ALA A 211 16.81 26.36 -23.20
N ASP A 212 16.41 27.55 -22.75
CA ASP A 212 16.99 28.25 -21.61
C ASP A 212 16.01 28.30 -20.44
N LEU A 213 16.24 27.45 -19.44
CA LEU A 213 15.38 27.34 -18.26
C LEU A 213 15.53 28.52 -17.28
N ASP A 214 16.55 29.36 -17.46
CA ASP A 214 16.75 30.58 -16.67
C ASP A 214 15.76 31.69 -17.08
N THR A 215 15.07 31.52 -18.21
CA THR A 215 14.00 32.44 -18.64
C THR A 215 12.68 32.24 -17.88
N LEU A 216 12.55 31.13 -17.15
CA LEU A 216 11.36 30.81 -16.38
C LEU A 216 11.42 31.49 -15.01
N PRO A 217 10.34 32.15 -14.56
CA PRO A 217 10.30 32.72 -13.23
C PRO A 217 10.36 31.63 -12.16
N TYR A 218 10.83 32.00 -10.96
CA TYR A 218 10.75 31.14 -9.79
C TYR A 218 9.29 30.89 -9.43
N PRO A 219 8.89 29.65 -9.11
CA PRO A 219 7.53 29.37 -8.69
C PRO A 219 7.31 29.99 -7.31
N THR A 220 6.18 30.67 -7.11
CA THR A 220 5.70 30.95 -5.76
C THR A 220 4.76 29.84 -5.35
N TYR A 221 4.68 29.52 -4.07
CA TYR A 221 3.76 28.54 -3.53
C TYR A 221 2.68 29.23 -2.69
N ASP A 222 2.50 30.55 -2.84
CA ASP A 222 1.64 31.36 -1.97
C ASP A 222 0.15 31.04 -2.10
N TYR A 223 -0.26 30.41 -3.21
CA TYR A 223 -1.62 29.95 -3.47
C TYR A 223 -1.84 28.49 -3.03
N PHE A 224 -0.81 27.85 -2.48
CA PHE A 224 -0.91 26.59 -1.76
C PHE A 224 -0.71 26.87 -0.28
N ASP A 225 -1.59 26.36 0.59
CA ASP A 225 -1.28 26.33 2.01
C ASP A 225 -0.24 25.24 2.25
N LEU A 226 1.03 25.61 2.32
CA LEU A 226 2.13 24.67 2.54
C LEU A 226 1.99 23.87 3.85
N SER A 227 1.18 24.33 4.82
CA SER A 227 0.91 23.59 6.05
C SER A 227 -0.08 22.44 5.87
N GLU A 228 -0.81 22.42 4.75
CA GLU A 228 -1.72 21.34 4.37
C GLU A 228 -0.99 20.13 3.78
N TYR A 229 0.27 20.30 3.37
CA TYR A 229 1.10 19.26 2.79
C TYR A 229 1.98 18.62 3.86
N ASN A 230 1.89 17.29 3.99
CA ASN A 230 2.58 16.46 4.98
C ASN A 230 2.20 16.77 6.45
N PRO A 231 1.70 15.80 7.24
CA PRO A 231 1.23 16.04 8.61
C PRO A 231 2.30 16.51 9.60
N ILE A 232 3.59 16.45 9.20
CA ILE A 232 4.69 17.01 9.97
C ILE A 232 5.43 18.03 9.12
N PRO A 233 5.16 19.35 9.27
CA PRO A 233 5.73 20.41 8.43
C PRO A 233 7.27 20.42 8.37
N SER A 234 7.95 19.95 9.43
CA SER A 234 9.42 19.81 9.45
C SER A 234 9.96 18.71 8.52
N PHE A 235 9.09 17.89 7.91
CA PHE A 235 9.44 16.80 7.00
C PHE A 235 8.98 17.05 5.55
N MET A 236 8.35 18.18 5.25
CA MET A 236 8.05 18.55 3.86
C MET A 236 9.33 18.97 3.12
N ASP A 237 9.53 18.39 1.95
CA ASP A 237 10.56 18.82 0.99
C ASP A 237 9.86 19.73 -0.04
N LEU A 238 10.35 20.96 -0.22
CA LEU A 238 9.79 21.84 -1.25
C LEU A 238 10.19 21.29 -2.63
N PRO A 239 9.23 21.06 -3.55
CA PRO A 239 9.55 20.69 -4.92
C PRO A 239 10.45 21.74 -5.58
N TYR A 240 11.41 21.28 -6.36
CA TYR A 240 12.37 22.13 -7.06
C TYR A 240 12.72 21.49 -8.41
N LEU A 241 13.04 22.29 -9.43
CA LEU A 241 13.56 21.78 -10.69
C LEU A 241 14.96 22.35 -10.91
N PHE A 242 15.98 21.50 -11.04
CA PHE A 242 17.29 21.95 -11.52
C PHE A 242 17.37 21.91 -13.06
N SER A 243 16.60 21.03 -13.67
CA SER A 243 16.68 20.63 -15.07
C SER A 243 15.36 20.03 -15.58
N ARG A 244 15.27 19.92 -16.91
CA ARG A 244 14.19 19.23 -17.63
C ARG A 244 14.79 18.29 -18.67
N GLY A 245 14.08 17.21 -18.97
CA GLY A 245 14.52 16.20 -19.94
C GLY A 245 15.56 15.23 -19.38
N CYS A 246 15.99 14.28 -20.21
CA CYS A 246 16.95 13.23 -19.84
C CYS A 246 18.04 13.07 -20.90
N THR A 247 19.21 12.55 -20.50
CA THR A 247 20.31 12.19 -21.42
C THR A 247 20.16 10.78 -21.99
N GLY A 248 19.30 9.95 -21.38
CA GLY A 248 19.02 8.58 -21.82
C GLY A 248 18.04 8.53 -22.98
N ASN A 249 18.04 7.38 -23.66
CA ASN A 249 17.07 7.03 -24.72
C ASN A 249 16.60 5.58 -24.51
N CYS A 250 16.23 5.26 -23.27
CA CYS A 250 15.88 3.91 -22.84
C CYS A 250 14.72 3.36 -23.69
N SER A 251 14.79 2.10 -24.12
CA SER A 251 13.83 1.52 -25.07
C SER A 251 12.40 1.44 -24.55
N PHE A 252 12.23 1.48 -23.23
CA PHE A 252 10.95 1.40 -22.52
C PHE A 252 10.44 2.75 -21.97
N CYS A 253 11.23 3.82 -22.03
CA CYS A 253 10.93 5.05 -21.32
C CYS A 253 10.18 6.05 -22.21
N MET A 254 9.05 6.56 -21.72
CA MET A 254 8.26 7.60 -22.39
C MET A 254 8.77 9.02 -22.08
N ASP A 255 9.47 9.21 -20.95
CA ASP A 255 9.85 10.55 -20.47
C ASP A 255 10.75 11.32 -21.45
N HIS A 256 11.62 10.64 -22.21
CA HIS A 256 12.43 11.30 -23.23
C HIS A 256 11.55 11.88 -24.36
N TYR A 257 10.44 11.23 -24.71
CA TYR A 257 9.49 11.76 -25.70
C TYR A 257 8.73 12.97 -25.14
N MET A 258 8.36 12.94 -23.86
CA MET A 258 7.59 14.02 -23.23
C MET A 258 8.44 15.25 -22.89
N ALA A 259 9.59 15.04 -22.23
CA ALA A 259 10.42 16.10 -21.69
C ALA A 259 11.59 16.51 -22.60
N GLY A 260 11.83 15.75 -23.67
CA GLY A 260 12.92 15.97 -24.62
C GLY A 260 14.31 15.74 -24.01
N ARG A 261 15.33 16.29 -24.69
CA ARG A 261 16.74 16.16 -24.27
C ARG A 261 17.04 16.97 -23.01
N PHE A 262 17.98 16.50 -22.20
CA PHE A 262 18.42 17.20 -21.00
C PHE A 262 18.80 18.68 -21.22
N ARG A 263 18.27 19.56 -20.38
CA ARG A 263 18.55 21.00 -20.27
C ARG A 263 18.54 21.35 -18.79
N SER A 264 19.52 22.11 -18.30
CA SER A 264 19.57 22.53 -16.90
C SER A 264 19.55 24.05 -16.79
N ARG A 265 19.10 24.55 -15.64
CA ARG A 265 19.36 25.93 -15.24
C ARG A 265 20.85 26.18 -15.10
N SER A 266 21.26 27.44 -15.18
CA SER A 266 22.62 27.80 -14.78
C SER A 266 22.79 27.57 -13.26
N PRO A 267 23.99 27.18 -12.80
CA PRO A 267 24.26 27.01 -11.37
C PRO A 267 23.94 28.27 -10.54
N GLN A 268 24.15 29.46 -11.11
CA GLN A 268 23.84 30.73 -10.45
C GLN A 268 22.33 30.91 -10.28
N HIS A 269 21.56 30.77 -11.37
CA HIS A 269 20.10 30.88 -11.33
C HIS A 269 19.49 29.85 -10.36
N ALA A 270 20.03 28.62 -10.35
CA ALA A 270 19.59 27.57 -9.47
C ALA A 270 19.81 27.88 -7.98
N VAL A 271 21.00 28.39 -7.62
CA VAL A 271 21.31 28.79 -6.24
C VAL A 271 20.48 30.00 -5.80
N ASP A 272 20.24 30.96 -6.70
CA ASP A 272 19.43 32.14 -6.41
C ASP A 272 17.96 31.77 -6.15
N GLU A 273 17.40 30.79 -6.89
CA GLU A 273 16.05 30.24 -6.64
C GLU A 273 15.95 29.57 -5.26
N ILE A 274 16.96 28.79 -4.88
CA ILE A 274 17.03 28.18 -3.54
C ILE A 274 17.07 29.24 -2.44
N LYS A 275 17.88 30.29 -2.62
CA LYS A 275 17.95 31.41 -1.66
C LYS A 275 16.61 32.13 -1.56
N TYR A 276 15.95 32.37 -2.69
CA TYR A 276 14.61 32.94 -2.72
C TYR A 276 13.63 32.11 -1.88
N HIS A 277 13.63 30.78 -2.00
CA HIS A 277 12.76 29.91 -1.20
C HIS A 277 13.14 29.85 0.28
N LEU A 278 14.43 29.87 0.61
CA LEU A 278 14.91 29.96 1.98
C LEU A 278 14.44 31.25 2.66
N GLU A 279 14.58 32.39 1.99
CA GLU A 279 14.18 33.70 2.50
C GLU A 279 12.66 33.83 2.61
N ARG A 280 11.92 33.30 1.64
CA ARG A 280 10.46 33.45 1.58
C ARG A 280 9.72 32.51 2.52
N TYR A 281 10.13 31.24 2.59
CA TYR A 281 9.37 30.19 3.29
C TYR A 281 10.12 29.60 4.50
N GLY A 282 11.41 29.85 4.65
CA GLY A 282 12.23 29.20 5.68
C GLY A 282 12.43 27.70 5.47
N ILE A 283 12.02 27.16 4.32
CA ILE A 283 12.15 25.74 3.99
C ILE A 283 13.54 25.48 3.43
N TYR A 284 14.29 24.61 4.10
CA TYR A 284 15.68 24.27 3.74
C TYR A 284 15.82 22.89 3.11
N LYS A 285 14.72 22.16 2.93
CA LYS A 285 14.69 20.84 2.30
C LYS A 285 14.05 20.92 0.92
N PHE A 286 14.70 20.33 -0.07
CA PHE A 286 14.26 20.38 -1.47
C PHE A 286 14.18 18.98 -2.08
N HIS A 287 13.13 18.72 -2.85
CA HIS A 287 13.05 17.56 -3.72
C HIS A 287 13.26 18.03 -5.15
N PHE A 288 14.34 17.60 -5.78
CA PHE A 288 14.63 17.93 -7.17
C PHE A 288 13.80 16.98 -8.04
N ASN A 289 12.65 17.47 -8.51
CA ASN A 289 11.63 16.78 -9.32
C ASN A 289 12.08 16.57 -10.79
N ASP A 290 13.36 16.73 -11.05
CA ASP A 290 14.05 16.41 -12.28
C ASP A 290 13.93 14.92 -12.63
N LEU A 291 13.91 14.60 -13.93
CA LEU A 291 14.13 13.21 -14.37
C LEU A 291 15.52 12.71 -13.96
N ILE A 292 16.53 13.59 -14.02
CA ILE A 292 17.89 13.37 -13.55
C ILE A 292 18.54 14.71 -13.15
N CYS A 293 19.19 14.80 -11.99
CA CYS A 293 19.98 15.99 -11.65
C CYS A 293 21.36 16.04 -12.35
N ASN A 294 21.88 14.88 -12.75
CA ASN A 294 23.27 14.72 -13.19
C ASN A 294 23.44 14.58 -14.71
N GLY A 295 22.48 15.05 -15.51
CA GLY A 295 22.62 15.08 -16.98
C GLY A 295 23.76 15.98 -17.46
N ASN A 296 24.14 16.97 -16.66
CA ASN A 296 25.37 17.75 -16.82
C ASN A 296 26.17 17.75 -15.50
N PRO A 297 27.06 16.77 -15.29
CA PRO A 297 27.82 16.65 -14.04
C PRO A 297 28.67 17.89 -13.71
N LYS A 298 29.13 18.65 -14.72
CA LYS A 298 29.90 19.89 -14.48
C LYS A 298 29.02 21.01 -13.92
N ALA A 299 27.78 21.14 -14.42
CA ALA A 299 26.83 22.10 -13.89
C ALA A 299 26.40 21.72 -12.47
N LEU A 300 26.15 20.43 -12.22
CA LEU A 300 25.84 19.91 -10.88
C LEU A 300 27.00 20.14 -9.91
N GLU A 301 28.23 19.87 -10.32
CA GLU A 301 29.43 20.14 -9.54
C GLU A 301 29.53 21.63 -9.18
N ARG A 302 29.36 22.53 -10.17
CA ARG A 302 29.41 23.97 -9.94
C ARG A 302 28.28 24.46 -9.03
N PHE A 303 27.09 23.88 -9.15
CA PHE A 303 25.98 24.14 -8.22
C PHE A 303 26.38 23.78 -6.79
N CYS A 304 26.97 22.59 -6.58
CA CYS A 304 27.42 22.16 -5.26
C CYS A 304 28.52 23.08 -4.71
N ASP A 305 29.49 23.48 -5.54
CA ASP A 305 30.54 24.43 -5.17
C ASP A 305 29.93 25.74 -4.66
N MET A 306 28.94 26.29 -5.39
CA MET A 306 28.31 27.56 -5.02
C MET A 306 27.49 27.46 -3.73
N VAL A 307 26.79 26.34 -3.50
CA VAL A 307 26.08 26.08 -2.24
C VAL A 307 27.06 26.08 -1.05
N ILE A 308 28.22 25.45 -1.22
CA ILE A 308 29.27 25.36 -0.19
C ILE A 308 29.95 26.73 0.01
N GLU A 309 30.38 27.39 -1.06
CA GLU A 309 31.03 28.71 -1.07
C GLU A 309 30.16 29.75 -0.35
N GLN A 310 28.84 29.71 -0.56
CA GLN A 310 27.88 30.63 0.05
C GLN A 310 27.40 30.18 1.44
N GLY A 311 27.84 29.01 1.94
CA GLY A 311 27.49 28.49 3.26
C GLY A 311 26.00 28.16 3.42
N LEU A 312 25.31 27.82 2.34
CA LEU A 312 23.87 27.51 2.36
C LEU A 312 23.62 26.17 3.05
N ARG A 313 22.82 26.19 4.12
CA ARG A 313 22.51 25.00 4.92
C ARG A 313 21.22 24.33 4.45
N ILE A 314 21.28 23.72 3.26
CA ILE A 314 20.15 23.02 2.66
C ILE A 314 20.28 21.50 2.78
N LYS A 315 19.17 20.80 2.52
CA LYS A 315 19.13 19.37 2.26
C LYS A 315 18.38 19.12 0.96
N TRP A 316 18.86 18.19 0.14
CA TRP A 316 18.16 17.87 -1.09
C TRP A 316 18.26 16.41 -1.49
N ARG A 317 17.25 15.95 -2.25
CA ARG A 317 17.15 14.62 -2.83
C ARG A 317 16.85 14.73 -4.31
N SER A 318 17.24 13.75 -5.12
CA SER A 318 16.95 13.76 -6.56
C SER A 318 17.01 12.36 -7.18
N TYR A 319 16.54 12.26 -8.42
CA TYR A 319 16.88 11.16 -9.32
C TYR A 319 18.22 11.42 -10.01
N ALA A 320 18.95 10.35 -10.29
CA ALA A 320 20.20 10.39 -11.01
C ALA A 320 20.35 9.16 -11.91
N VAL A 321 21.10 9.31 -12.99
CA VAL A 321 21.50 8.19 -13.85
C VAL A 321 22.89 7.71 -13.47
N ILE A 322 23.14 6.40 -13.62
CA ILE A 322 24.48 5.85 -13.52
C ILE A 322 25.35 6.47 -14.61
N HIS A 323 26.35 7.25 -14.20
CA HIS A 323 27.16 8.05 -15.12
C HIS A 323 28.65 8.00 -14.74
N PRO A 324 29.58 7.81 -15.70
CA PRO A 324 31.02 7.62 -15.39
C PRO A 324 31.67 8.83 -14.73
N LYS A 325 31.19 10.05 -15.01
CA LYS A 325 31.68 11.29 -14.37
C LYS A 325 31.14 11.52 -12.95
N MET A 326 30.30 10.62 -12.42
CA MET A 326 30.00 10.61 -10.99
C MET A 326 31.18 9.92 -10.30
N THR A 327 32.12 10.72 -9.80
CA THR A 327 33.31 10.25 -9.08
C THR A 327 33.09 10.35 -7.57
N PRO A 328 33.90 9.65 -6.74
CA PRO A 328 33.84 9.80 -5.29
C PRO A 328 33.91 11.26 -4.84
N GLU A 329 34.79 12.06 -5.43
CA GLU A 329 34.98 13.48 -5.07
C GLU A 329 33.72 14.32 -5.38
N LEU A 330 33.03 14.01 -6.48
CA LEU A 330 31.77 14.67 -6.80
C LEU A 330 30.68 14.28 -5.79
N PHE A 331 30.61 13.01 -5.37
CA PHE A 331 29.66 12.59 -4.35
C PHE A 331 29.95 13.21 -2.98
N GLU A 332 31.22 13.32 -2.58
CA GLU A 332 31.63 14.04 -1.36
C GLU A 332 31.20 15.50 -1.41
N LYS A 333 31.39 16.16 -2.56
CA LYS A 333 30.95 17.53 -2.80
C LYS A 333 29.42 17.66 -2.76
N MET A 334 28.69 16.73 -3.37
CA MET A 334 27.22 16.68 -3.30
C MET A 334 26.75 16.53 -1.84
N ARG A 335 27.38 15.65 -1.07
CA ARG A 335 27.07 15.46 0.36
C ARG A 335 27.31 16.74 1.16
N ALA A 336 28.42 17.42 0.91
CA ALA A 336 28.77 18.69 1.56
C ALA A 336 27.79 19.82 1.18
N ALA A 337 27.28 19.81 -0.06
CA ALA A 337 26.23 20.69 -0.55
C ALA A 337 24.81 20.28 -0.11
N GLY A 338 24.67 19.31 0.79
CA GLY A 338 23.38 18.93 1.37
C GLY A 338 22.63 17.80 0.65
N CYS A 339 23.22 17.10 -0.32
CA CYS A 339 22.61 15.92 -0.90
C CYS A 339 22.47 14.84 0.17
N ILE A 340 21.25 14.39 0.43
CA ILE A 340 20.97 13.35 1.43
C ILE A 340 20.50 12.04 0.81
N SER A 341 19.98 12.06 -0.43
CA SER A 341 19.58 10.83 -1.12
C SER A 341 19.54 10.97 -2.63
N LEU A 342 19.89 9.89 -3.32
CA LEU A 342 19.77 9.75 -4.75
C LEU A 342 19.03 8.46 -5.09
N ASN A 343 18.09 8.55 -6.03
CA ASN A 343 17.47 7.40 -6.65
C ASN A 343 18.13 7.14 -8.02
N PHE A 344 18.69 5.94 -8.20
CA PHE A 344 19.31 5.50 -9.45
C PHE A 344 18.42 4.50 -10.19
N GLY A 345 18.09 4.79 -11.44
CA GLY A 345 17.48 3.81 -12.34
C GLY A 345 18.48 2.74 -12.78
N LEU A 346 18.72 1.74 -11.92
CA LEU A 346 19.59 0.57 -12.19
C LEU A 346 18.96 -0.33 -13.25
N GLU A 347 17.67 -0.62 -13.09
CA GLU A 347 16.79 -1.52 -13.86
C GLU A 347 17.20 -2.98 -13.89
N SER A 348 18.46 -3.28 -14.21
CA SER A 348 19.03 -4.62 -14.29
C SER A 348 20.53 -4.58 -13.98
N ALA A 349 21.09 -5.71 -13.55
CA ALA A 349 22.54 -5.89 -13.45
C ALA A 349 23.10 -6.88 -14.48
N SER A 350 22.30 -7.30 -15.48
CA SER A 350 22.82 -8.00 -16.65
C SER A 350 23.22 -6.99 -17.73
N ASN A 351 24.49 -7.01 -18.15
CA ASN A 351 24.98 -6.16 -19.23
C ASN A 351 24.25 -6.43 -20.56
N LYS A 352 23.79 -7.66 -20.79
CA LYS A 352 22.97 -8.02 -21.95
C LYS A 352 21.61 -7.31 -21.88
N VAL A 353 20.92 -7.39 -20.75
CA VAL A 353 19.60 -6.76 -20.57
C VAL A 353 19.71 -5.23 -20.58
N LEU A 354 20.72 -4.66 -19.93
CA LEU A 354 20.99 -3.21 -19.98
C LEU A 354 21.16 -2.71 -21.41
N LYS A 355 21.83 -3.49 -22.27
CA LYS A 355 21.97 -3.17 -23.69
C LYS A 355 20.62 -3.22 -24.43
N LEU A 356 19.76 -4.21 -24.16
CA LEU A 356 18.40 -4.29 -24.71
C LEU A 356 17.55 -3.10 -24.24
N MET A 357 17.68 -2.71 -22.98
CA MET A 357 17.06 -1.50 -22.42
C MET A 357 17.61 -0.19 -23.01
N ASN A 358 18.67 -0.26 -23.82
CA ASN A 358 19.43 0.89 -24.34
C ASN A 358 19.99 1.80 -23.22
N LYS A 359 20.42 1.18 -22.11
CA LYS A 359 21.19 1.86 -21.07
C LYS A 359 22.65 1.99 -21.52
N TYR A 360 23.26 3.13 -21.25
CA TYR A 360 24.62 3.46 -21.70
C TYR A 360 25.71 3.20 -20.62
N TYR A 361 25.38 2.40 -19.61
CA TYR A 361 26.29 1.98 -18.55
C TYR A 361 26.32 0.46 -18.42
N THR A 362 27.35 -0.06 -17.74
CA THR A 362 27.48 -1.48 -17.41
C THR A 362 27.16 -1.72 -15.94
N ALA A 363 26.91 -2.97 -15.57
CA ALA A 363 26.68 -3.40 -14.19
C ALA A 363 27.86 -3.06 -13.27
N GLU A 364 29.09 -3.15 -13.77
CA GLU A 364 30.31 -2.80 -13.01
C GLU A 364 30.38 -1.29 -12.75
N LEU A 365 30.00 -0.47 -13.73
CA LEU A 365 29.91 0.97 -13.55
C LEU A 365 28.81 1.32 -12.54
N ALA A 366 27.66 0.64 -12.61
CA ALA A 366 26.58 0.82 -11.65
C ALA A 366 27.02 0.45 -10.23
N GLU A 367 27.71 -0.68 -10.05
CA GLU A 367 28.28 -1.11 -8.77
C GLU A 367 29.22 -0.06 -8.18
N ARG A 368 30.15 0.47 -8.99
CA ARG A 368 31.05 1.55 -8.57
C ARG A 368 30.27 2.78 -8.12
N VAL A 369 29.34 3.28 -8.94
CA VAL A 369 28.58 4.51 -8.67
C VAL A 369 27.73 4.39 -7.40
N ILE A 370 27.06 3.25 -7.20
CA ILE A 370 26.23 2.98 -6.03
C ILE A 370 27.09 2.95 -4.76
N ARG A 371 28.24 2.26 -4.79
CA ARG A 371 29.17 2.21 -3.66
C ARG A 371 29.76 3.57 -3.34
N ASP A 372 30.19 4.34 -4.34
CA ASP A 372 30.77 5.67 -4.16
C ASP A 372 29.75 6.64 -3.54
N SER A 373 28.50 6.62 -4.02
CA SER A 373 27.39 7.40 -3.44
C SER A 373 27.14 7.06 -1.97
N SER A 374 27.03 5.75 -1.66
CA SER A 374 26.81 5.28 -0.29
C SER A 374 28.00 5.62 0.63
N ASN A 375 29.24 5.45 0.17
CA ASN A 375 30.45 5.77 0.93
C ASN A 375 30.58 7.27 1.24
N ALA A 376 30.07 8.14 0.36
CA ALA A 376 29.96 9.57 0.64
C ALA A 376 28.87 9.93 1.68
N GLY A 377 28.12 8.93 2.18
CA GLY A 377 27.06 9.12 3.16
C GLY A 377 25.76 9.67 2.57
N ILE A 378 25.49 9.37 1.29
CA ILE A 378 24.24 9.69 0.59
C ILE A 378 23.37 8.42 0.55
N ASP A 379 22.10 8.54 0.97
CA ASP A 379 21.17 7.42 0.91
C ASP A 379 20.95 7.02 -0.55
N THR A 380 21.37 5.81 -0.90
CA THR A 380 21.44 5.32 -2.28
C THR A 380 20.29 4.35 -2.55
N ASN A 381 19.30 4.83 -3.29
CA ASN A 381 18.12 4.05 -3.67
C ASN A 381 18.25 3.59 -5.12
N ILE A 382 17.60 2.48 -5.48
CA ILE A 382 17.60 1.95 -6.85
C ILE A 382 16.21 1.58 -7.34
N ASN A 383 16.01 1.62 -8.67
CA ASN A 383 14.84 1.04 -9.33
C ASN A 383 15.21 -0.21 -10.11
N ILE A 384 14.31 -1.19 -10.18
CA ILE A 384 14.54 -2.49 -10.83
C ILE A 384 13.33 -2.85 -11.70
N ILE A 385 13.61 -3.28 -12.93
CA ILE A 385 12.64 -3.86 -13.85
C ILE A 385 13.00 -5.33 -14.06
N VAL A 386 12.16 -6.25 -13.59
CA VAL A 386 12.34 -7.69 -13.77
C VAL A 386 11.54 -8.19 -14.96
N GLY A 387 12.06 -9.20 -15.64
CA GLY A 387 11.37 -9.82 -16.76
C GLY A 387 11.31 -8.93 -18.00
N PHE A 388 12.35 -8.13 -18.26
CA PHE A 388 12.45 -7.34 -19.49
C PHE A 388 12.50 -8.27 -20.73
N PRO A 389 11.97 -7.87 -21.90
CA PRO A 389 12.07 -8.69 -23.12
C PRO A 389 13.50 -9.15 -23.43
N GLY A 390 13.67 -10.44 -23.66
CA GLY A 390 14.96 -11.08 -23.88
C GLY A 390 15.76 -11.41 -22.61
N GLU A 391 15.25 -11.08 -21.42
CA GLU A 391 15.86 -11.43 -20.13
C GLU A 391 15.69 -12.93 -19.84
N THR A 392 16.81 -13.66 -19.82
CA THR A 392 16.83 -15.08 -19.46
C THR A 392 16.91 -15.27 -17.94
N ARG A 393 16.85 -16.53 -17.50
CA ARG A 393 17.08 -16.86 -16.08
C ARG A 393 18.49 -16.44 -15.61
N GLU A 394 19.51 -16.67 -16.41
CA GLU A 394 20.89 -16.27 -16.08
C GLU A 394 21.02 -14.75 -15.90
N ASP A 395 20.39 -13.98 -16.79
CA ASP A 395 20.37 -12.52 -16.72
C ASP A 395 19.68 -11.98 -15.45
N PHE A 396 18.57 -12.62 -15.05
CA PHE A 396 17.87 -12.29 -13.81
C PHE A 396 18.75 -12.62 -12.59
N GLU A 397 19.47 -13.73 -12.64
CA GLU A 397 20.39 -14.16 -11.59
C GLU A 397 21.55 -13.19 -11.38
N ASP A 398 22.06 -12.56 -12.44
CA ASP A 398 23.05 -11.50 -12.35
C ASP A 398 22.54 -10.34 -11.50
N THR A 399 21.27 -9.96 -11.69
CA THR A 399 20.59 -8.92 -10.91
C THR A 399 20.43 -9.33 -9.44
N LEU A 400 19.96 -10.56 -9.17
CA LEU A 400 19.86 -11.08 -7.80
C LEU A 400 21.23 -11.13 -7.09
N ASN A 401 22.28 -11.54 -7.81
CA ASN A 401 23.63 -11.61 -7.25
C ASN A 401 24.24 -10.23 -7.02
N PHE A 402 23.95 -9.26 -7.90
CA PHE A 402 24.31 -7.85 -7.68
C PHE A 402 23.73 -7.33 -6.37
N LEU A 403 22.44 -7.56 -6.11
CA LEU A 403 21.77 -7.14 -4.87
C LEU A 403 22.42 -7.76 -3.64
N LYS A 404 22.72 -9.07 -3.67
CA LYS A 404 23.41 -9.76 -2.56
C LYS A 404 24.78 -9.14 -2.25
N ARG A 405 25.58 -8.86 -3.27
CA ARG A 405 26.94 -8.29 -3.12
C ARG A 405 26.91 -6.82 -2.66
N ASN A 406 25.86 -6.08 -3.02
CA ASN A 406 25.75 -4.65 -2.75
C ASN A 406 24.77 -4.28 -1.65
N LYS A 407 24.24 -5.25 -0.89
CA LYS A 407 23.21 -5.02 0.14
C LYS A 407 23.54 -3.94 1.18
N ASN A 408 24.82 -3.72 1.48
CA ASN A 408 25.25 -2.74 2.48
C ASN A 408 25.37 -1.31 1.90
N TYR A 409 25.25 -1.16 0.59
CA TYR A 409 25.37 0.12 -0.13
C TYR A 409 24.04 0.58 -0.74
N ILE A 410 23.00 -0.24 -0.62
CA ILE A 410 21.66 0.05 -1.13
C ILE A 410 20.77 0.32 0.08
N ASN A 411 20.27 1.54 0.18
CA ASN A 411 19.35 1.94 1.24
C ASN A 411 17.94 1.38 1.02
N MET A 412 17.47 1.34 -0.23
CA MET A 412 16.13 0.87 -0.59
C MET A 412 16.04 0.56 -2.10
N VAL A 413 15.16 -0.37 -2.46
CA VAL A 413 14.63 -0.46 -3.83
C VAL A 413 13.35 0.36 -3.89
N ASP A 414 13.42 1.55 -4.49
CA ASP A 414 12.30 2.50 -4.47
C ASP A 414 11.15 2.03 -5.36
N ASN A 415 11.46 1.47 -6.54
CA ASN A 415 10.50 0.84 -7.42
C ASN A 415 11.00 -0.54 -7.89
N LEU A 416 10.19 -1.58 -7.64
CA LEU A 416 10.37 -2.93 -8.16
C LEU A 416 9.17 -3.25 -9.07
N SER A 417 9.42 -3.41 -10.37
CA SER A 417 8.32 -3.54 -11.34
C SER A 417 8.56 -4.61 -12.40
N THR A 418 7.47 -5.15 -12.96
CA THR A 418 7.50 -5.77 -14.30
C THR A 418 7.40 -4.69 -15.38
N LEU A 419 7.94 -4.94 -16.58
CA LEU A 419 7.84 -3.99 -17.69
C LEU A 419 6.40 -3.92 -18.23
N MET A 420 5.70 -2.83 -17.94
CA MET A 420 4.49 -2.43 -18.65
C MET A 420 4.83 -1.75 -19.97
N LEU A 421 4.15 -2.13 -21.05
CA LEU A 421 4.36 -1.54 -22.38
C LEU A 421 3.67 -0.18 -22.49
N SER A 422 4.41 0.90 -22.27
CA SER A 422 3.87 2.25 -22.47
C SER A 422 3.79 2.63 -23.95
N PRO A 423 2.67 3.22 -24.42
CA PRO A 423 2.55 3.72 -25.78
C PRO A 423 3.68 4.68 -26.16
N GLY A 424 4.06 4.68 -27.44
CA GLY A 424 5.03 5.64 -27.98
C GLY A 424 6.50 5.33 -27.69
N THR A 425 6.80 4.36 -26.84
CA THR A 425 8.16 3.87 -26.53
C THR A 425 8.77 3.12 -27.73
N LEU A 426 10.10 2.94 -27.75
CA LEU A 426 10.76 2.20 -28.84
C LEU A 426 10.25 0.75 -28.89
N ILE A 427 10.03 0.14 -27.72
CA ILE A 427 9.58 -1.24 -27.62
C ILE A 427 8.16 -1.45 -28.13
N THR A 428 7.25 -0.49 -27.95
CA THR A 428 5.90 -0.56 -28.52
C THR A 428 5.84 -0.18 -29.99
N LYS A 429 6.70 0.74 -30.44
CA LYS A 429 6.78 1.13 -31.85
C LYS A 429 7.44 0.08 -32.74
N ARG A 430 8.41 -0.65 -32.20
CA ARG A 430 9.24 -1.62 -32.92
C ARG A 430 9.39 -2.92 -32.11
N PRO A 431 8.28 -3.59 -31.75
CA PRO A 431 8.31 -4.78 -30.89
C PRO A 431 9.13 -5.94 -31.48
N GLU A 432 9.27 -5.99 -32.80
CA GLU A 432 10.07 -6.98 -33.50
C GLU A 432 11.58 -6.82 -33.25
N LEU A 433 12.06 -5.65 -32.81
CA LEU A 433 13.46 -5.49 -32.39
C LEU A 433 13.75 -6.16 -31.04
N PHE A 434 12.71 -6.50 -30.29
CA PHE A 434 12.78 -7.09 -28.96
C PHE A 434 12.18 -8.50 -28.90
N ASN A 435 11.79 -9.04 -30.06
CA ASN A 435 11.06 -10.32 -30.18
C ASN A 435 9.80 -10.38 -29.31
N VAL A 436 9.14 -9.23 -29.10
CA VAL A 436 7.92 -9.12 -28.31
C VAL A 436 6.70 -9.37 -29.19
N THR A 437 5.82 -10.26 -28.74
CA THR A 437 4.48 -10.44 -29.29
C THR A 437 3.47 -9.85 -28.32
N VAL A 438 2.70 -8.86 -28.79
CA VAL A 438 1.66 -8.20 -27.99
C VAL A 438 0.34 -8.93 -28.19
N GLU A 439 -0.26 -9.38 -27.09
CA GLU A 439 -1.58 -9.98 -27.07
C GLU A 439 -2.63 -8.89 -26.89
N THR A 440 -3.07 -8.30 -27.99
CA THR A 440 -4.00 -7.15 -28.01
C THR A 440 -5.33 -7.40 -27.31
N GLN A 441 -5.76 -8.66 -27.20
CA GLN A 441 -7.01 -9.04 -26.51
C GLN A 441 -6.89 -9.08 -24.98
N ARG A 442 -5.67 -9.09 -24.45
CA ARG A 442 -5.38 -9.22 -23.01
C ARG A 442 -4.53 -8.09 -22.46
N HIS A 443 -4.19 -7.12 -23.31
CA HIS A 443 -3.20 -6.06 -23.06
C HIS A 443 -1.90 -6.57 -22.41
N THR A 444 -1.51 -7.82 -22.70
CA THR A 444 -0.29 -8.45 -22.23
C THR A 444 0.71 -8.65 -23.35
N TRP A 445 1.92 -9.08 -23.01
CA TRP A 445 2.93 -9.45 -23.97
C TRP A 445 3.77 -10.64 -23.48
N HIS A 446 4.34 -11.35 -24.45
CA HIS A 446 5.34 -12.39 -24.25
C HIS A 446 6.49 -12.26 -25.27
N ASP A 447 7.61 -12.92 -25.01
CA ASP A 447 8.76 -12.95 -25.90
C ASP A 447 9.19 -14.39 -26.26
N ASP A 448 10.19 -14.51 -27.13
CA ASP A 448 10.74 -15.77 -27.62
C ASP A 448 11.56 -16.55 -26.60
N VAL A 449 12.01 -15.90 -25.51
CA VAL A 449 12.71 -16.55 -24.39
C VAL A 449 11.77 -17.00 -23.28
N GLY A 450 10.45 -16.81 -23.47
CA GLY A 450 9.40 -17.35 -22.59
C GLY A 450 9.01 -16.43 -21.43
N ASN A 451 9.29 -15.12 -21.49
CA ASN A 451 8.80 -14.15 -20.50
C ASN A 451 7.31 -13.87 -20.70
N THR A 452 6.44 -14.76 -20.22
CA THR A 452 5.00 -14.50 -20.09
C THR A 452 4.71 -13.63 -18.86
N ILE A 453 3.49 -13.10 -18.74
CA ILE A 453 3.06 -12.36 -17.54
C ILE A 453 3.26 -13.16 -16.24
N GLU A 454 3.00 -14.48 -16.27
CA GLU A 454 3.19 -15.37 -15.12
C GLU A 454 4.67 -15.49 -14.74
N VAL A 455 5.55 -15.64 -15.73
CA VAL A 455 7.00 -15.73 -15.52
C VAL A 455 7.55 -14.42 -14.94
N ARG A 456 7.11 -13.28 -15.47
CA ARG A 456 7.53 -11.95 -15.01
C ARG A 456 7.05 -11.69 -13.57
N ASN A 457 5.80 -12.04 -13.26
CA ASN A 457 5.26 -11.96 -11.91
C ASN A 457 5.95 -12.93 -10.93
N HIS A 458 6.39 -14.11 -11.40
CA HIS A 458 7.18 -15.03 -10.59
C HIS A 458 8.56 -14.44 -10.25
N LYS A 459 9.27 -13.89 -11.25
CA LYS A 459 10.55 -13.19 -11.05
C LYS A 459 10.40 -12.02 -10.07
N LEU A 460 9.31 -11.25 -10.18
CA LEU A 460 8.99 -10.16 -9.26
C LEU A 460 8.92 -10.64 -7.80
N LYS A 461 8.12 -11.68 -7.54
CA LYS A 461 7.98 -12.28 -6.21
C LYS A 461 9.27 -12.91 -5.69
N GLU A 462 10.11 -13.45 -6.57
CA GLU A 462 11.42 -13.97 -6.19
C GLU A 462 12.38 -12.84 -5.80
N CYS A 463 12.44 -11.77 -6.58
CA CYS A 463 13.25 -10.59 -6.26
C CYS A 463 12.80 -9.96 -4.94
N GLN A 464 11.48 -9.82 -4.74
CA GLN A 464 10.90 -9.32 -3.48
C GLN A 464 11.34 -10.16 -2.28
N ARG A 465 11.18 -11.49 -2.32
CA ARG A 465 11.61 -12.39 -1.23
C ARG A 465 13.10 -12.29 -0.94
N LEU A 466 13.93 -12.10 -1.98
CA LEU A 466 15.36 -11.86 -1.79
C LEU A 466 15.59 -10.55 -1.04
N LEU A 467 14.96 -9.45 -1.46
CA LEU A 467 15.11 -8.13 -0.82
C LEU A 467 14.69 -8.16 0.66
N GLU A 468 13.59 -8.85 0.97
CA GLU A 468 13.14 -9.11 2.34
C GLU A 468 14.20 -9.87 3.14
N SER A 469 14.79 -10.94 2.58
CA SER A 469 15.86 -11.70 3.24
C SER A 469 17.15 -10.89 3.45
N LEU A 470 17.42 -9.94 2.57
CA LEU A 470 18.55 -9.00 2.67
C LEU A 470 18.26 -7.82 3.59
N LYS A 471 17.00 -7.66 4.05
CA LYS A 471 16.50 -6.51 4.81
C LYS A 471 16.66 -5.19 4.06
N ILE A 472 16.53 -5.23 2.73
CA ILE A 472 16.48 -4.04 1.90
C ILE A 472 15.00 -3.67 1.74
N PRO A 473 14.55 -2.49 2.22
CA PRO A 473 13.18 -2.04 2.04
C PRO A 473 12.81 -1.95 0.55
N VAL A 474 11.52 -2.12 0.26
CA VAL A 474 10.95 -1.90 -1.06
C VAL A 474 9.87 -0.83 -0.93
N GLY A 475 9.97 0.23 -1.73
CA GLY A 475 9.01 1.33 -1.71
C GLY A 475 7.70 0.96 -2.42
N ILE A 476 7.78 0.79 -3.73
CA ILE A 476 6.64 0.47 -4.60
C ILE A 476 6.88 -0.85 -5.31
N ILE A 477 5.83 -1.68 -5.38
CA ILE A 477 5.80 -2.90 -6.19
C ILE A 477 4.73 -2.74 -7.27
N ASN A 478 5.15 -2.72 -8.52
CA ASN A 478 4.25 -2.63 -9.67
C ASN A 478 4.20 -3.99 -10.39
N GLN A 479 3.12 -4.73 -10.13
CA GLN A 479 2.86 -6.03 -10.73
C GLN A 479 1.86 -5.88 -11.89
N GLU A 480 2.11 -6.56 -13.02
CA GLU A 480 1.09 -6.67 -14.06
C GLU A 480 -0.09 -7.54 -13.61
N LEU A 481 -1.30 -7.02 -13.81
CA LEU A 481 -2.55 -7.70 -13.54
C LEU A 481 -2.97 -8.55 -14.74
N ILE A 482 -3.46 -9.76 -14.48
CA ILE A 482 -4.08 -10.61 -15.52
C ILE A 482 -5.51 -10.10 -15.73
N GLU A 483 -5.88 -9.76 -16.97
CA GLU A 483 -7.17 -9.16 -17.39
C GLU A 483 -8.42 -10.03 -17.18
N SER A 484 -8.56 -10.74 -16.07
CA SER A 484 -9.84 -11.36 -15.68
C SER A 484 -10.71 -10.44 -14.81
N SER A 485 -10.36 -9.14 -14.69
CA SER A 485 -10.99 -8.23 -13.72
C SER A 485 -11.55 -6.93 -14.30
N VAL A 486 -11.46 -6.70 -15.61
CA VAL A 486 -11.93 -5.46 -16.25
C VAL A 486 -12.55 -5.76 -17.61
N ILE A 487 -13.85 -6.06 -17.64
CA ILE A 487 -14.86 -5.68 -18.64
C ILE A 487 -16.19 -6.13 -18.02
N GLY A 488 -17.09 -5.18 -17.78
CA GLY A 488 -18.45 -5.49 -17.39
C GLY A 488 -19.23 -5.97 -18.59
N GLU A 489 -19.68 -7.22 -18.58
CA GLU A 489 -20.95 -7.62 -19.17
C GLU A 489 -21.48 -8.89 -18.48
N THR A 490 -22.77 -8.87 -18.22
CA THR A 490 -23.56 -9.88 -17.54
C THR A 490 -23.74 -11.13 -18.40
N GLU A 491 -23.32 -12.29 -17.91
CA GLU A 491 -24.12 -13.52 -17.92
C GLU A 491 -23.46 -14.55 -16.99
N GLU A 492 -24.29 -15.20 -16.19
CA GLU A 492 -23.94 -16.28 -15.29
C GLU A 492 -23.07 -17.37 -15.96
N GLN A 493 -22.16 -17.93 -15.16
CA GLN A 493 -21.81 -19.37 -15.14
C GLN A 493 -20.74 -19.99 -16.06
N SER A 494 -19.91 -19.29 -16.86
CA SER A 494 -18.95 -20.03 -17.73
C SER A 494 -17.44 -20.01 -17.38
N ASP A 495 -16.87 -19.00 -16.73
CA ASP A 495 -15.39 -18.97 -16.52
C ASP A 495 -14.89 -19.40 -15.14
N TRP A 496 -15.71 -19.35 -14.09
CA TRP A 496 -15.36 -19.97 -12.80
C TRP A 496 -15.21 -21.48 -12.95
N LYS A 497 -16.02 -22.11 -13.83
CA LYS A 497 -15.97 -23.55 -14.10
C LYS A 497 -14.70 -23.97 -14.81
N ARG A 498 -14.07 -23.09 -15.60
CA ARG A 498 -12.83 -23.39 -16.32
C ARG A 498 -11.57 -23.22 -15.46
N ALA A 499 -11.57 -22.20 -14.59
CA ALA A 499 -10.57 -22.05 -13.53
C ALA A 499 -10.70 -23.16 -12.47
N VAL A 500 -11.93 -23.55 -12.13
CA VAL A 500 -12.22 -24.71 -11.30
C VAL A 500 -11.90 -26.01 -12.04
N GLU A 501 -12.07 -26.15 -13.35
CA GLU A 501 -11.65 -27.32 -14.12
C GLU A 501 -10.12 -27.47 -14.15
N TYR A 502 -9.36 -26.37 -14.22
CA TYR A 502 -7.90 -26.39 -14.10
C TYR A 502 -7.43 -26.70 -12.66
N ALA A 503 -8.12 -26.19 -11.64
CA ALA A 503 -7.87 -26.56 -10.24
C ALA A 503 -8.30 -28.02 -9.95
N ILE A 504 -9.35 -28.53 -10.62
CA ILE A 504 -9.86 -29.90 -10.50
C ILE A 504 -8.95 -30.91 -11.22
N GLN A 505 -8.24 -30.52 -12.28
CA GLN A 505 -7.26 -31.40 -12.94
C GLN A 505 -5.97 -31.59 -12.12
N GLY A 506 -5.77 -30.80 -11.06
CA GLY A 506 -4.63 -30.88 -10.13
C GLY A 506 -4.95 -31.37 -8.72
N ALA A 507 -6.20 -31.67 -8.37
CA ALA A 507 -6.57 -32.01 -7.00
C ALA A 507 -5.87 -33.30 -6.52
N ILE A 508 -4.94 -33.16 -5.57
CA ILE A 508 -4.19 -34.27 -4.95
C ILE A 508 -5.09 -35.01 -3.94
N ALA A 509 -6.10 -34.33 -3.39
CA ALA A 509 -7.18 -34.88 -2.57
C ALA A 509 -8.53 -34.23 -2.90
N ARG A 510 -9.64 -34.84 -2.50
CA ARG A 510 -11.01 -34.35 -2.69
C ARG A 510 -11.84 -34.65 -1.45
N ILE A 511 -12.51 -33.65 -0.88
CA ILE A 511 -13.55 -33.88 0.13
C ILE A 511 -14.83 -34.32 -0.61
N ARG A 512 -15.40 -35.44 -0.18
CA ARG A 512 -16.58 -36.08 -0.77
C ARG A 512 -17.87 -35.66 -0.07
N SER A 513 -17.84 -35.52 1.26
CA SER A 513 -18.99 -35.08 2.04
C SER A 513 -18.55 -34.46 3.37
N LEU A 514 -19.36 -33.54 3.89
CA LEU A 514 -19.25 -33.00 5.24
C LEU A 514 -20.62 -33.14 5.91
N THR A 515 -20.69 -33.85 7.02
CA THR A 515 -21.94 -34.14 7.72
C THR A 515 -21.81 -33.87 9.21
N PHE A 516 -22.81 -33.21 9.78
CA PHE A 516 -22.92 -33.01 11.23
C PHE A 516 -23.75 -34.14 11.84
N LEU A 517 -23.22 -34.78 12.87
CA LEU A 517 -23.89 -35.87 13.59
C LEU A 517 -24.10 -35.47 15.05
N ASP A 518 -25.23 -35.87 15.61
CA ASP A 518 -25.49 -35.78 17.05
C ASP A 518 -24.72 -36.85 17.84
N ARG A 519 -24.91 -36.86 19.17
CA ARG A 519 -24.36 -37.87 20.08
C ARG A 519 -24.76 -39.32 19.75
N SER A 520 -25.89 -39.51 19.07
CA SER A 520 -26.37 -40.83 18.60
C SER A 520 -25.82 -41.20 17.22
N LYS A 521 -24.88 -40.39 16.67
CA LYS A 521 -24.30 -40.50 15.33
C LYS A 521 -25.34 -40.39 14.21
N GLN A 522 -26.48 -39.75 14.46
CA GLN A 522 -27.49 -39.44 13.45
C GLN A 522 -27.26 -38.05 12.88
N LYS A 523 -27.54 -37.86 11.58
CA LYS A 523 -27.39 -36.55 10.92
C LYS A 523 -28.28 -35.50 11.61
N CYS A 524 -27.67 -34.42 12.08
CA CYS A 524 -28.37 -33.37 12.81
C CYS A 524 -27.89 -31.99 12.34
N MET A 525 -28.82 -31.08 12.07
CA MET A 525 -28.51 -29.71 11.63
C MET A 525 -28.98 -28.66 12.65
N GLU A 526 -29.60 -29.09 13.75
CA GLU A 526 -30.05 -28.24 14.84
C GLU A 526 -29.49 -28.76 16.16
N PHE A 527 -28.66 -27.97 16.81
CA PHE A 527 -28.03 -28.29 18.08
C PHE A 527 -28.54 -27.34 19.15
N THR A 528 -28.44 -27.74 20.41
CA THR A 528 -28.64 -26.86 21.56
C THR A 528 -27.28 -26.52 22.15
N THR A 529 -27.12 -25.32 22.71
CA THR A 529 -25.89 -24.98 23.44
C THR A 529 -25.59 -26.04 24.50
N GLY A 530 -24.38 -26.60 24.44
CA GLY A 530 -23.89 -27.67 25.29
C GLY A 530 -24.00 -29.09 24.69
N ASP A 531 -24.67 -29.27 23.55
CA ASP A 531 -24.80 -30.57 22.87
C ASP A 531 -23.47 -31.08 22.31
N GLU A 532 -23.32 -32.40 22.22
CA GLU A 532 -22.19 -33.02 21.52
C GLU A 532 -22.46 -33.02 20.00
N MET A 533 -21.47 -32.62 19.21
CA MET A 533 -21.54 -32.56 17.75
C MET A 533 -20.33 -33.26 17.13
N THR A 534 -20.55 -34.17 16.19
CA THR A 534 -19.47 -34.72 15.35
C THR A 534 -19.51 -34.08 13.96
N VAL A 535 -18.39 -33.50 13.52
CA VAL A 535 -18.16 -33.11 12.13
C VAL A 535 -17.47 -34.27 11.42
N SER A 536 -18.22 -35.03 10.62
CA SER A 536 -17.72 -36.16 9.83
C SER A 536 -17.40 -35.70 8.42
N MET A 537 -16.15 -35.83 8.00
CA MET A 537 -15.67 -35.47 6.66
C MET A 537 -15.14 -36.69 5.93
N GLU A 538 -15.80 -37.06 4.83
CA GLU A 538 -15.30 -38.11 3.93
C GLU A 538 -14.42 -37.48 2.85
N PHE A 539 -13.31 -38.13 2.52
CA PHE A 539 -12.36 -37.64 1.53
C PHE A 539 -11.81 -38.77 0.64
N GLU A 540 -11.23 -38.39 -0.48
CA GLU A 540 -10.56 -39.27 -1.43
C GLU A 540 -9.21 -38.66 -1.80
N ILE A 541 -8.15 -39.41 -1.58
CA ILE A 541 -6.79 -39.04 -1.95
C ILE A 541 -6.52 -39.56 -3.37
N LEU A 542 -6.27 -38.65 -4.30
CA LEU A 542 -6.08 -38.93 -5.72
C LEU A 542 -4.60 -39.17 -6.07
N LYS A 543 -3.70 -38.53 -5.32
CA LYS A 543 -2.26 -38.74 -5.32
C LYS A 543 -1.76 -38.76 -3.89
N GLU A 544 -0.79 -39.61 -3.61
CA GLU A 544 -0.23 -39.79 -2.27
C GLU A 544 0.23 -38.47 -1.63
N ILE A 545 -0.11 -38.26 -0.35
CA ILE A 545 0.21 -37.05 0.40
C ILE A 545 0.99 -37.43 1.65
N LYS A 546 2.12 -36.76 1.87
CA LYS A 546 2.89 -36.87 3.12
C LYS A 546 2.45 -35.81 4.09
N ASP A 547 2.11 -36.23 5.30
CA ASP A 547 1.81 -35.39 6.46
C ASP A 547 0.74 -34.30 6.19
N PRO A 548 -0.43 -34.66 5.63
CA PRO A 548 -1.48 -33.68 5.38
C PRO A 548 -2.06 -33.14 6.68
N LEU A 549 -2.53 -31.89 6.64
CA LEU A 549 -3.28 -31.27 7.74
C LEU A 549 -4.76 -31.16 7.39
N PHE A 550 -5.64 -31.35 8.36
CA PHE A 550 -7.06 -31.06 8.20
C PHE A 550 -7.42 -29.76 8.94
N ARG A 551 -8.24 -28.90 8.34
CA ARG A 551 -8.77 -27.73 9.05
C ARG A 551 -10.28 -27.71 8.98
N VAL A 552 -10.89 -27.29 10.08
CA VAL A 552 -12.33 -27.07 10.20
C VAL A 552 -12.53 -25.72 10.90
N GLN A 553 -13.30 -24.84 10.29
CA GLN A 553 -13.56 -23.48 10.76
C GLN A 553 -15.06 -23.24 10.86
N ILE A 554 -15.51 -22.53 11.90
CA ILE A 554 -16.92 -22.23 12.13
C ILE A 554 -17.14 -20.72 12.05
N PHE A 555 -18.17 -20.34 11.29
CA PHE A 555 -18.59 -18.97 11.06
C PHE A 555 -20.02 -18.77 11.55
N GLY A 556 -20.34 -17.60 12.06
CA GLY A 556 -21.70 -17.21 12.46
C GLY A 556 -22.22 -16.02 11.66
N LYS A 557 -23.54 -15.92 11.55
CA LYS A 557 -24.22 -14.76 10.94
C LYS A 557 -24.65 -13.77 12.02
N ASN A 558 -24.31 -12.49 11.87
CA ASN A 558 -24.85 -11.44 12.74
C ASN A 558 -26.16 -10.83 12.17
N SER A 559 -26.80 -9.94 12.93
CA SER A 559 -28.08 -9.27 12.56
C SER A 559 -28.00 -8.38 11.31
N GLN A 560 -26.82 -8.15 10.75
CA GLN A 560 -26.57 -7.37 9.53
C GLN A 560 -26.17 -8.26 8.33
N ASN A 561 -26.30 -9.59 8.45
CA ASN A 561 -25.87 -10.59 7.46
C ASN A 561 -24.34 -10.67 7.24
N ASP A 562 -23.52 -10.08 8.12
CA ASP A 562 -22.07 -10.22 8.04
C ASP A 562 -21.58 -11.54 8.65
N THR A 563 -20.54 -12.10 8.03
CA THR A 563 -19.84 -13.30 8.49
C THR A 563 -18.88 -12.95 9.63
N VAL A 564 -19.12 -13.48 10.83
CA VAL A 564 -18.19 -13.36 11.96
C VAL A 564 -17.36 -14.64 12.08
N PHE A 565 -16.03 -14.50 12.10
CA PHE A 565 -15.12 -15.59 12.41
C PHE A 565 -15.20 -15.93 13.90
N LEU A 566 -15.61 -17.15 14.23
CA LEU A 566 -15.81 -17.54 15.62
C LEU A 566 -14.71 -18.48 16.10
N PHE A 567 -14.23 -19.38 15.23
CA PHE A 567 -13.24 -20.38 15.60
C PHE A 567 -12.61 -21.10 14.39
N GLY A 568 -11.32 -21.46 14.47
CA GLY A 568 -10.67 -22.35 13.53
C GLY A 568 -9.80 -23.37 14.25
N MET A 569 -10.09 -24.67 14.10
CA MET A 569 -9.18 -25.71 14.57
C MET A 569 -8.20 -26.05 13.47
N ASN A 570 -6.93 -25.68 13.69
CA ASN A 570 -5.85 -26.43 13.07
C ASN A 570 -5.84 -27.81 13.74
N THR A 571 -6.15 -28.89 13.02
CA THR A 571 -5.87 -30.24 13.56
C THR A 571 -4.36 -30.53 13.66
N ALA A 572 -3.54 -29.58 13.19
CA ALA A 572 -2.10 -29.52 13.42
C ALA A 572 -1.79 -29.05 14.85
N ARG A 573 -1.55 -30.01 15.74
CA ARG A 573 -0.81 -29.77 16.99
C ARG A 573 0.55 -30.43 16.82
N LYS A 574 1.60 -29.77 17.32
CA LYS A 574 2.96 -30.33 17.38
C LYS A 574 2.91 -31.73 18.03
N GLY A 575 3.17 -32.78 17.25
CA GLY A 575 3.13 -34.19 17.68
C GLY A 575 1.93 -35.03 17.22
N THR A 576 0.97 -34.48 16.47
CA THR A 576 -0.10 -35.27 15.83
C THR A 576 0.35 -35.71 14.43
N GLU A 577 1.01 -36.86 14.33
CA GLU A 577 1.38 -37.45 13.03
C GLU A 577 0.16 -38.16 12.42
N ILE A 578 -0.44 -37.56 11.38
CA ILE A 578 -1.43 -38.24 10.52
C ILE A 578 -0.73 -39.24 9.60
N GLY A 579 0.57 -39.04 9.35
CA GLY A 579 1.41 -39.86 8.50
C GLY A 579 1.09 -39.69 7.01
N GLN A 580 1.52 -40.68 6.22
CA GLN A 580 1.35 -40.69 4.78
C GLN A 580 -0.03 -41.24 4.39
N LEU A 581 -0.83 -40.44 3.68
CA LEU A 581 -2.09 -40.92 3.11
C LEU A 581 -1.85 -41.45 1.70
N ALA A 582 -2.00 -42.75 1.53
CA ALA A 582 -1.99 -43.41 0.23
C ALA A 582 -3.24 -43.05 -0.57
N LYS A 583 -3.18 -43.27 -1.89
CA LYS A 583 -4.33 -43.13 -2.79
C LYS A 583 -5.48 -44.03 -2.32
N GLY A 584 -6.67 -43.46 -2.15
CA GLY A 584 -7.83 -44.19 -1.62
C GLY A 584 -8.85 -43.29 -0.95
N ARG A 585 -9.86 -43.88 -0.32
CA ARG A 585 -10.91 -43.12 0.39
C ARG A 585 -10.67 -43.18 1.89
N GLY A 586 -11.09 -42.14 2.58
CA GLY A 586 -11.02 -42.06 4.04
C GLY A 586 -12.13 -41.21 4.60
N ARG A 587 -12.23 -41.24 5.92
CA ARG A 587 -13.13 -40.44 6.72
C ARG A 587 -12.38 -39.92 7.94
N ILE A 588 -12.64 -38.67 8.30
CA ILE A 588 -12.21 -38.08 9.56
C ILE A 588 -13.43 -37.57 10.31
N ASP A 589 -13.56 -38.02 11.55
CA ASP A 589 -14.59 -37.56 12.47
C ASP A 589 -13.92 -36.66 13.51
N LEU A 590 -14.35 -35.40 13.52
CA LEU A 590 -14.03 -34.44 14.57
C LEU A 590 -15.20 -34.43 15.57
N VAL A 591 -14.96 -34.87 16.80
CA VAL A 591 -15.97 -34.83 17.88
C VAL A 591 -15.78 -33.57 18.74
N ILE A 592 -16.80 -32.72 18.76
CA ILE A 592 -16.96 -31.57 19.65
C ILE A 592 -17.82 -32.04 20.83
N GLU A 593 -17.19 -32.27 21.98
CA GLU A 593 -17.85 -32.89 23.15
C GLU A 593 -18.95 -32.02 23.76
N SER A 594 -18.87 -30.69 23.60
CA SER A 594 -19.90 -29.75 24.05
C SER A 594 -19.87 -28.45 23.22
N LEU A 595 -20.95 -28.18 22.50
CA LEU A 595 -21.07 -27.07 21.56
C LEU A 595 -21.52 -25.78 22.28
N ASN A 596 -20.56 -24.96 22.70
CA ASN A 596 -20.80 -23.73 23.46
C ASN A 596 -20.95 -22.49 22.55
N LEU A 597 -21.87 -22.55 21.59
CA LEU A 597 -22.22 -21.43 20.72
C LEU A 597 -23.51 -20.75 21.17
N LEU A 598 -23.63 -19.44 20.93
CA LEU A 598 -24.88 -18.70 21.15
C LEU A 598 -25.98 -19.20 20.23
N SER A 599 -27.24 -18.97 20.57
CA SER A 599 -28.31 -19.25 19.61
C SER A 599 -28.13 -18.45 18.31
N GLY A 600 -28.20 -19.12 17.17
CA GLY A 600 -28.00 -18.51 15.85
C GLY A 600 -27.74 -19.51 14.74
N GLU A 601 -27.58 -18.99 13.52
CA GLU A 601 -27.19 -19.77 12.34
C GLU A 601 -25.68 -19.71 12.14
N TYR A 602 -25.08 -20.88 11.89
CA TYR A 602 -23.66 -21.07 11.70
C TYR A 602 -23.39 -21.88 10.45
N TRP A 603 -22.17 -21.80 9.90
CA TRP A 603 -21.69 -22.72 8.87
C TRP A 603 -20.24 -23.07 9.09
N ILE A 604 -19.82 -24.17 8.46
CA ILE A 604 -18.47 -24.70 8.59
C ILE A 604 -17.76 -24.68 7.24
N GLU A 605 -16.48 -24.31 7.26
CA GLU A 605 -15.53 -24.59 6.18
C GLU A 605 -14.55 -25.69 6.60
N ALA A 606 -14.29 -26.64 5.70
CA ALA A 606 -13.35 -27.73 5.94
C ALA A 606 -12.45 -27.98 4.72
N GLY A 607 -11.21 -28.42 4.96
CA GLY A 607 -10.22 -28.65 3.91
C GLY A 607 -9.03 -29.51 4.34
N ILE A 608 -8.17 -29.84 3.36
CA ILE A 608 -6.94 -30.62 3.52
C ILE A 608 -5.76 -29.76 3.05
N TRP A 609 -4.74 -29.50 3.89
CA TRP A 609 -3.62 -28.60 3.65
C TRP A 609 -2.26 -29.31 3.54
N PRO A 610 -1.29 -28.73 2.80
CA PRO A 610 0.07 -29.25 2.68
C PRO A 610 0.98 -28.96 3.88
N SER A 611 0.74 -27.88 4.63
CA SER A 611 1.57 -27.49 5.79
C SER A 611 0.86 -26.45 6.66
N GLU A 612 1.39 -26.17 7.87
CA GLU A 612 0.82 -25.17 8.78
C GLU A 612 0.89 -23.74 8.20
N GLU A 613 1.92 -23.44 7.40
CA GLU A 613 2.18 -22.13 6.80
C GLU A 613 1.44 -21.91 5.46
N ALA A 614 0.84 -22.96 4.90
CA ALA A 614 0.13 -22.86 3.64
C ALA A 614 -1.21 -22.13 3.81
N VAL A 615 -1.39 -21.11 2.96
CA VAL A 615 -2.62 -20.31 2.89
C VAL A 615 -3.73 -21.10 2.18
N GLU A 616 -3.38 -21.85 1.13
CA GLU A 616 -4.33 -22.58 0.28
C GLU A 616 -4.39 -24.09 0.57
N PRO A 617 -5.58 -24.73 0.64
CA PRO A 617 -5.71 -26.18 0.75
C PRO A 617 -5.43 -26.91 -0.58
N TYR A 618 -5.09 -28.20 -0.51
CA TYR A 618 -5.09 -29.09 -1.69
C TYR A 618 -6.47 -29.18 -2.35
N HIS A 619 -7.53 -29.03 -1.55
CA HIS A 619 -8.91 -28.96 -2.01
C HIS A 619 -9.80 -28.35 -0.92
N LEU A 620 -10.49 -27.27 -1.24
CA LEU A 620 -11.53 -26.66 -0.41
C LEU A 620 -12.89 -27.21 -0.85
N VAL A 621 -13.65 -27.85 0.04
CA VAL A 621 -15.09 -28.04 -0.18
C VAL A 621 -15.83 -27.73 1.11
N ALA A 622 -16.44 -26.55 1.09
CA ALA A 622 -17.78 -26.22 1.54
C ALA A 622 -17.76 -24.84 2.18
N GLN A 623 -17.85 -23.78 1.38
CA GLN A 623 -18.61 -22.63 1.85
C GLN A 623 -20.06 -23.10 1.96
N GLY A 624 -20.64 -23.08 3.16
CA GLY A 624 -22.11 -23.09 3.30
C GLY A 624 -22.80 -24.41 3.66
N THR A 625 -22.16 -25.36 4.36
CA THR A 625 -22.97 -26.35 5.12
C THR A 625 -23.32 -25.74 6.48
N GLY A 626 -24.57 -25.28 6.61
CA GLY A 626 -25.03 -24.57 7.80
C GLY A 626 -25.65 -25.46 8.87
N PHE A 627 -25.57 -25.07 10.14
CA PHE A 627 -26.33 -25.66 11.26
C PHE A 627 -26.84 -24.53 12.17
N THR A 628 -27.90 -24.80 12.92
CA THR A 628 -28.48 -23.83 13.86
C THR A 628 -28.19 -24.26 15.30
N VAL A 629 -27.91 -23.31 16.18
CA VAL A 629 -27.83 -23.53 17.63
C VAL A 629 -28.99 -22.84 18.33
N ARG A 630 -29.62 -23.51 19.30
CA ARG A 630 -30.68 -22.96 20.16
C ARG A 630 -30.20 -22.87 21.60
N ASP A 631 -30.62 -21.83 22.33
CA ASP A 631 -30.21 -21.63 23.72
C ASP A 631 -30.88 -22.66 24.65
N ARG A 632 -30.12 -23.14 25.64
CA ARG A 632 -30.67 -23.90 26.79
C ARG A 632 -30.85 -23.02 28.04
N ASP A 633 -29.93 -22.08 28.26
CA ASP A 633 -29.90 -21.11 29.35
C ASP A 633 -29.00 -19.91 28.94
N PRO A 634 -29.53 -18.67 28.84
CA PRO A 634 -28.77 -17.50 28.38
C PRO A 634 -27.63 -17.06 29.33
N ASN A 635 -27.51 -17.66 30.53
CA ASN A 635 -26.42 -17.37 31.48
C ASN A 635 -25.22 -18.33 31.38
N GLN A 636 -25.24 -19.32 30.47
CA GLN A 636 -24.12 -20.25 30.24
C GLN A 636 -23.31 -19.95 28.97
N ALA A 637 -23.42 -18.75 28.41
CA ALA A 637 -22.59 -18.31 27.29
C ALA A 637 -21.15 -18.06 27.77
N GLY A 638 -20.22 -18.93 27.37
CA GLY A 638 -18.80 -18.82 27.68
C GLY A 638 -17.93 -19.10 26.45
N LEU A 639 -16.75 -18.47 26.41
CA LEU A 639 -15.70 -18.71 25.41
C LEU A 639 -15.37 -20.21 25.31
N ILE A 640 -15.17 -20.69 24.08
CA ILE A 640 -14.78 -22.08 23.77
C ILE A 640 -13.45 -22.41 24.44
N SER A 641 -13.49 -23.31 25.42
CA SER A 641 -12.39 -24.19 25.79
C SER A 641 -13.00 -25.53 26.14
N GLN A 642 -12.75 -26.58 25.34
CA GLN A 642 -12.75 -27.99 25.79
C GLN A 642 -12.29 -28.96 24.68
N PRO A 643 -11.85 -30.18 25.06
CA PRO A 643 -11.04 -31.05 24.23
C PRO A 643 -11.84 -31.66 23.08
N ALA A 644 -11.34 -31.50 21.86
CA ALA A 644 -11.82 -32.26 20.72
C ALA A 644 -11.04 -33.57 20.60
N SER A 645 -11.74 -34.68 20.37
CA SER A 645 -11.13 -35.95 19.98
C SER A 645 -11.37 -36.20 18.49
N PHE A 646 -10.37 -36.80 17.83
CA PHE A 646 -10.42 -37.09 16.40
C PHE A 646 -10.28 -38.58 16.18
N THR A 647 -11.05 -39.10 15.23
CA THR A 647 -10.91 -40.47 14.73
C THR A 647 -10.70 -40.41 13.22
N ILE A 648 -9.65 -41.06 12.72
CA ILE A 648 -9.34 -41.15 11.29
C ILE A 648 -9.50 -42.61 10.86
N GLU A 649 -10.30 -42.85 9.82
CA GLU A 649 -10.47 -44.16 9.21
C GLU A 649 -10.10 -44.07 7.72
N THR A 650 -9.11 -44.84 7.27
CA THR A 650 -8.67 -44.89 5.87
C THR A 650 -8.89 -46.27 5.27
N VAL A 651 -9.44 -46.35 4.06
CA VAL A 651 -9.64 -47.60 3.31
C VAL A 651 -8.76 -47.56 2.05
N SER A 652 -7.66 -48.34 2.06
CA SER A 652 -6.77 -48.46 0.89
C SER A 652 -7.31 -49.47 -0.12
N GLU A 653 -7.43 -49.10 -1.39
CA GLU A 653 -7.71 -50.04 -2.47
C GLU A 653 -6.41 -50.63 -3.02
N GLN A 654 -5.79 -51.57 -2.31
CA GLN A 654 -5.13 -52.76 -2.90
C GLN A 654 -5.00 -53.90 -1.87
N PRO A 655 -5.11 -55.17 -2.32
CA PRO A 655 -5.32 -56.31 -1.43
C PRO A 655 -3.98 -56.96 -1.05
N SER A 656 -3.53 -56.76 0.18
CA SER A 656 -2.85 -57.78 1.02
C SER A 656 -2.16 -57.12 2.20
N GLY A 657 -2.44 -57.62 3.39
CA GLY A 657 -1.76 -57.22 4.63
C GLY A 657 -2.63 -56.35 5.51
N HIS A 658 -3.10 -56.92 6.60
CA HIS A 658 -3.96 -56.32 7.61
C HIS A 658 -3.46 -54.93 8.08
N ASN A 659 -4.11 -53.86 7.61
CA ASN A 659 -3.99 -52.56 8.26
C ASN A 659 -4.89 -52.57 9.49
N LYS A 660 -4.24 -52.71 10.65
CA LYS A 660 -4.83 -52.67 11.98
C LYS A 660 -5.60 -51.35 12.15
N LEU A 661 -6.87 -51.44 12.53
CA LEU A 661 -7.61 -50.35 13.16
C LEU A 661 -6.85 -49.94 14.43
N GLU A 662 -6.21 -48.77 14.40
CA GLU A 662 -5.74 -48.13 15.63
C GLU A 662 -6.79 -47.11 16.06
N ILE A 663 -7.74 -47.57 16.90
CA ILE A 663 -8.65 -46.67 17.61
C ILE A 663 -7.80 -45.98 18.68
N VAL A 664 -7.32 -44.76 18.41
CA VAL A 664 -6.67 -43.93 19.43
C VAL A 664 -7.77 -43.31 20.30
N ASN A 665 -8.19 -44.03 21.33
CA ASN A 665 -9.11 -43.49 22.33
C ASN A 665 -8.34 -42.52 23.25
N LEU A 666 -8.40 -41.21 22.97
CA LEU A 666 -7.65 -40.18 23.69
C LEU A 666 -8.18 -39.88 25.09
N LYS A 667 -9.25 -40.54 25.56
CA LYS A 667 -9.82 -40.32 26.90
C LYS A 667 -8.79 -40.45 28.02
N ASP A 668 -7.84 -41.38 27.90
CA ASP A 668 -6.81 -41.59 28.92
C ASP A 668 -5.59 -40.66 28.78
N LYS A 669 -5.46 -39.95 27.65
CA LYS A 669 -4.42 -38.91 27.46
C LYS A 669 -4.89 -37.50 27.80
N PHE A 670 -6.21 -37.24 27.81
CA PHE A 670 -6.77 -35.97 28.29
C PHE A 670 -6.83 -35.87 29.83
N ASN A 671 -6.87 -37.00 30.54
CA ASN A 671 -6.79 -37.00 32.02
C ASN A 671 -5.39 -36.68 32.59
N ASN A 672 -4.38 -36.57 31.72
CA ASN A 672 -3.01 -36.17 32.08
C ASN A 672 -2.59 -34.87 31.40
N ALA A 673 -3.50 -33.89 31.29
CA ALA A 673 -3.04 -32.51 31.32
C ALA A 673 -2.18 -32.34 32.59
N PRO A 674 -0.93 -31.84 32.50
CA PRO A 674 -0.15 -31.63 33.70
C PRO A 674 -0.97 -30.74 34.64
N LYS A 675 -1.04 -31.14 35.91
CA LYS A 675 -1.70 -30.41 37.02
C LYS A 675 -1.06 -29.03 37.29
N CYS A 676 -0.45 -28.40 36.29
CA CYS A 676 0.29 -27.15 36.38
C CYS A 676 -0.49 -25.92 35.90
N CYS A 677 -1.68 -26.08 35.33
CA CYS A 677 -2.54 -24.95 35.00
C CYS A 677 -3.41 -24.59 36.21
N LYS A 678 -2.98 -23.59 36.99
CA LYS A 678 -3.92 -22.83 37.83
C LYS A 678 -4.34 -21.59 37.05
N THR A 679 -5.62 -21.47 36.76
CA THR A 679 -6.24 -20.17 36.48
C THR A 679 -6.08 -19.30 37.73
N LEU A 680 -5.45 -18.14 37.59
CA LEU A 680 -5.73 -17.06 38.53
C LEU A 680 -7.19 -16.66 38.27
N GLU A 681 -8.05 -16.83 39.28
CA GLU A 681 -9.35 -16.15 39.27
C GLU A 681 -9.12 -14.65 39.05
N ASP A 682 -10.07 -13.98 38.40
CA ASP A 682 -10.01 -12.56 38.04
C ASP A 682 -9.24 -11.74 39.09
N PHE A 683 -8.03 -11.28 38.76
CA PHE A 683 -7.26 -10.46 39.68
C PHE A 683 -7.47 -8.98 39.35
N GLU A 684 -7.84 -8.23 40.39
CA GLU A 684 -8.10 -6.80 40.32
C GLU A 684 -6.96 -6.07 41.03
N VAL A 685 -6.20 -5.27 40.26
CA VAL A 685 -5.20 -4.36 40.83
C VAL A 685 -5.87 -3.01 41.05
N LYS A 686 -6.05 -2.65 42.32
CA LYS A 686 -6.63 -1.39 42.75
C LYS A 686 -5.52 -0.44 43.19
N VAL A 687 -5.40 0.70 42.52
CA VAL A 687 -4.47 1.76 42.89
C VAL A 687 -5.27 2.99 43.30
N GLU A 688 -5.05 3.47 44.52
CA GLU A 688 -5.63 4.72 45.01
C GLU A 688 -4.59 5.83 44.88
N LEU A 689 -4.95 6.90 44.17
CA LEU A 689 -4.08 8.04 43.92
C LEU A 689 -4.74 9.30 44.47
N ASP A 690 -3.98 10.14 45.16
CA ASP A 690 -4.41 11.49 45.56
C ASP A 690 -3.61 12.51 44.76
N LEU A 691 -4.26 13.11 43.75
CA LEU A 691 -3.60 13.96 42.76
C LEU A 691 -4.02 15.42 42.95
N GLU A 692 -3.06 16.28 43.30
CA GLU A 692 -3.30 17.72 43.46
C GLU A 692 -3.50 18.45 42.12
N GLN A 693 -2.83 17.96 41.05
CA GLN A 693 -2.82 18.54 39.69
C GLN A 693 -3.19 17.49 38.62
N PRO A 694 -4.47 17.23 38.42
CA PRO A 694 -5.00 16.04 37.72
C PRO A 694 -4.74 16.01 36.22
N GLU A 695 -4.80 17.17 35.56
CA GLU A 695 -4.71 17.26 34.10
C GLU A 695 -3.30 17.05 33.53
N ARG A 696 -2.33 16.73 34.39
CA ARG A 696 -0.91 16.57 34.03
C ARG A 696 -0.45 15.14 33.98
N PHE A 697 -1.17 14.22 34.63
CA PHE A 697 -0.71 12.86 34.81
C PHE A 697 -1.48 11.87 33.96
N TYR A 698 -0.75 10.88 33.46
CA TYR A 698 -1.29 9.75 32.72
C TYR A 698 -0.61 8.46 33.21
N LEU A 699 -1.21 7.31 32.91
CA LEU A 699 -0.86 6.04 33.55
C LEU A 699 -0.43 5.02 32.50
N SER A 700 0.67 4.32 32.76
CA SER A 700 1.07 3.13 31.98
C SER A 700 1.21 1.93 32.89
N ALA A 701 0.69 0.79 32.43
CA ALA A 701 0.84 -0.49 33.10
C ALA A 701 1.65 -1.42 32.19
N GLN A 702 2.71 -1.98 32.74
CA GLN A 702 3.65 -2.85 32.04
C GLN A 702 3.75 -4.19 32.78
N LEU A 703 3.68 -5.27 32.00
CA LEU A 703 3.88 -6.65 32.48
C LEU A 703 5.23 -7.15 31.99
N PHE A 704 6.07 -7.56 32.94
CA PHE A 704 7.41 -8.08 32.67
C PHE A 704 7.50 -9.58 32.96
N LEU A 705 8.19 -10.28 32.07
CA LEU A 705 8.77 -11.60 32.29
C LEU A 705 10.28 -11.43 32.52
N LYS A 706 10.94 -12.45 33.07
CA LYS A 706 12.38 -12.46 33.42
C LYS A 706 13.32 -11.94 32.31
N ASP A 707 12.90 -12.04 31.04
CA ASP A 707 13.68 -11.66 29.85
C ASP A 707 13.19 -10.38 29.15
N GLY A 708 12.19 -9.66 29.68
CA GLY A 708 11.77 -8.36 29.12
C GLY A 708 10.29 -8.01 29.27
N LEU A 709 9.93 -6.87 28.68
CA LEU A 709 8.55 -6.37 28.61
C LEU A 709 7.72 -7.24 27.67
N VAL A 710 6.60 -7.75 28.18
CA VAL A 710 5.74 -8.69 27.47
C VAL A 710 4.49 -7.99 26.95
N HIS A 711 3.98 -7.05 27.73
CA HIS A 711 2.80 -6.28 27.39
C HIS A 711 2.83 -4.92 28.06
N GLN A 712 2.35 -3.90 27.34
CA GLN A 712 2.20 -2.55 27.85
C GLN A 712 0.87 -1.99 27.41
N ALA A 713 0.17 -1.36 28.35
CA ALA A 713 -1.03 -0.61 28.09
C ALA A 713 -0.89 0.82 28.63
N ASP A 714 -1.07 1.80 27.75
CA ASP A 714 -0.97 3.21 28.08
C ASP A 714 -2.36 3.85 28.10
N TRP A 715 -2.66 4.56 29.17
CA TRP A 715 -3.80 5.45 29.23
C TRP A 715 -3.31 6.88 29.07
N ARG A 716 -3.61 7.51 27.93
CA ARG A 716 -3.08 8.82 27.53
C ARG A 716 -4.02 10.01 27.83
N SER A 717 -5.14 9.75 28.52
CA SER A 717 -6.05 10.79 28.98
C SER A 717 -5.61 11.33 30.34
N PRO A 718 -5.79 12.63 30.63
CA PRO A 718 -5.49 13.15 31.97
C PRO A 718 -6.38 12.52 33.05
N LEU A 719 -5.80 12.19 34.21
CA LEU A 719 -6.54 11.72 35.39
C LEU A 719 -7.39 12.87 36.00
N PRO A 720 -8.52 12.60 36.70
CA PRO A 720 -9.35 13.61 37.37
C PRO A 720 -8.80 14.08 38.75
N ARG A 721 -9.32 15.20 39.28
CA ARG A 721 -8.82 15.88 40.52
C ARG A 721 -9.25 15.19 41.80
N GLY A 722 -8.29 14.94 42.70
CA GLY A 722 -8.54 14.46 44.05
C GLY A 722 -8.22 12.97 44.23
N ARG A 723 -8.94 12.31 45.13
CA ARG A 723 -8.80 10.87 45.36
C ARG A 723 -9.48 10.10 44.25
N SER A 724 -8.69 9.49 43.39
CA SER A 724 -9.16 8.65 42.29
C SER A 724 -8.73 7.21 42.53
N VAL A 725 -9.63 6.28 42.21
CA VAL A 725 -9.32 4.85 42.25
C VAL A 725 -9.28 4.32 40.84
N CYS A 726 -8.10 3.86 40.45
CA CYS A 726 -7.88 3.17 39.20
C CYS A 726 -7.96 1.67 39.46
N ARG A 727 -8.86 0.98 38.75
CA ARG A 727 -8.96 -0.47 38.78
C ARG A 727 -8.58 -1.03 37.43
N LEU A 728 -7.50 -1.80 37.41
CA LEU A 728 -7.22 -2.70 36.30
C LEU A 728 -7.77 -4.07 36.63
N ARG A 729 -8.71 -4.53 35.81
CA ARG A 729 -9.20 -5.91 35.86
C ARG A 729 -8.68 -6.63 34.64
N TYR A 730 -7.98 -7.73 34.89
CA TYR A 730 -7.61 -8.66 33.85
C TYR A 730 -8.55 -9.87 33.92
N SER A 731 -9.17 -10.22 32.78
CA SER A 731 -9.85 -11.52 32.61
C SER A 731 -8.83 -12.66 32.68
N PRO A 732 -9.24 -13.92 32.97
CA PRO A 732 -8.31 -14.96 33.44
C PRO A 732 -7.08 -15.06 32.55
N LEU A 733 -5.94 -14.68 33.12
CA LEU A 733 -4.66 -14.75 32.45
C LEU A 733 -4.20 -16.20 32.44
N LEU A 734 -3.97 -16.75 31.25
CA LEU A 734 -3.29 -18.02 31.12
C LEU A 734 -1.78 -17.77 31.18
N LEU A 735 -1.18 -17.85 32.37
CA LEU A 735 0.26 -17.69 32.55
C LEU A 735 0.97 -19.04 32.43
N LEU A 736 1.95 -19.15 31.54
CA LEU A 736 2.74 -20.35 31.31
C LEU A 736 4.20 -20.13 31.71
N GLY A 737 4.53 -20.44 32.97
CA GLY A 737 5.90 -20.49 33.51
C GLY A 737 6.60 -19.14 33.71
N GLY A 738 7.54 -19.07 34.67
CA GLY A 738 8.37 -17.89 34.95
C GLY A 738 7.91 -17.03 36.15
N SER A 739 8.77 -16.10 36.56
CA SER A 739 8.45 -15.07 37.55
C SER A 739 7.95 -13.81 36.83
N TYR A 740 6.83 -13.26 37.30
CA TYR A 740 6.16 -12.12 36.68
C TYR A 740 6.22 -10.91 37.60
N ALA A 741 6.34 -9.73 36.99
CA ALA A 741 6.25 -8.45 37.69
C ALA A 741 5.30 -7.51 36.95
N ILE A 742 4.43 -6.84 37.71
CA ILE A 742 3.59 -5.76 37.20
C ILE A 742 4.16 -4.44 37.69
N GLN A 743 4.53 -3.60 36.74
CA GLN A 743 4.99 -2.24 37.02
C GLN A 743 3.94 -1.25 36.53
N MET A 744 3.57 -0.32 37.41
CA MET A 744 2.73 0.81 37.04
C MET A 744 3.53 2.09 37.12
N THR A 745 3.48 2.89 36.07
CA THR A 745 4.23 4.13 35.95
C THR A 745 3.28 5.29 35.78
N LEU A 746 3.34 6.24 36.71
CA LEU A 746 2.66 7.53 36.60
C LEU A 746 3.62 8.53 35.93
N MET A 747 3.17 9.16 34.85
CA MET A 747 4.00 10.05 34.04
C MET A 747 3.44 11.48 34.04
N ASP A 748 4.29 12.47 34.34
CA ASP A 748 3.94 13.89 34.26
C ASP A 748 4.23 14.44 32.85
N ARG A 749 3.20 14.97 32.21
CA ARG A 749 3.26 15.54 30.85
C ARG A 749 4.18 16.77 30.71
N LYS A 750 4.51 17.48 31.80
CA LYS A 750 5.32 18.71 31.74
C LYS A 750 6.72 18.58 32.36
N ALA A 751 6.91 17.63 33.26
CA ALA A 751 8.17 17.52 34.02
C ALA A 751 9.14 16.46 33.47
N ASP A 752 8.73 15.63 32.49
CA ASP A 752 9.54 14.52 31.96
C ASP A 752 10.04 13.57 33.08
N CYS A 753 9.24 13.47 34.16
CA CYS A 753 9.54 12.68 35.35
C CYS A 753 8.52 11.53 35.45
N SER A 754 9.00 10.31 35.72
CA SER A 754 8.18 9.12 35.98
C SER A 754 8.33 8.66 37.43
N ALA A 755 7.22 8.32 38.08
CA ALA A 755 7.21 7.62 39.36
C ALA A 755 6.78 6.17 39.13
N HIS A 756 7.64 5.22 39.50
CA HIS A 756 7.39 3.79 39.35
C HIS A 756 6.83 3.20 40.64
N LEU A 757 5.74 2.45 40.53
CA LEU A 757 5.18 1.64 41.61
C LEU A 757 5.25 0.17 41.19
N ASP A 758 6.11 -0.60 41.86
CA ASP A 758 6.17 -2.05 41.69
C ASP A 758 5.14 -2.70 42.62
N LEU A 759 4.08 -3.27 42.05
CA LEU A 759 2.89 -3.64 42.82
C LEU A 759 2.90 -5.10 43.30
N ALA A 760 3.52 -6.03 42.56
CA ALA A 760 3.72 -7.42 43.01
C ALA A 760 4.71 -8.18 42.11
N SER A 761 5.46 -9.11 42.72
CA SER A 761 6.22 -10.16 42.03
C SER A 761 5.70 -11.54 42.47
N PHE A 762 5.39 -12.43 41.54
CA PHE A 762 4.96 -13.79 41.87
C PHE A 762 5.64 -14.84 40.99
N ASP A 763 5.94 -15.99 41.60
CA ASP A 763 6.77 -17.05 41.04
C ASP A 763 5.96 -18.35 40.89
N VAL A 764 5.96 -18.93 39.69
CA VAL A 764 5.15 -20.10 39.32
C VAL A 764 6.02 -21.39 39.25
N GLU A 765 7.30 -21.32 39.64
CA GLU A 765 8.25 -22.45 39.63
C GLU A 765 7.97 -23.54 40.69
N SER A 766 6.88 -24.28 40.52
CA SER A 766 6.70 -25.61 41.11
C SER A 766 6.30 -26.69 40.09
N ALA A 767 6.22 -26.41 38.79
CA ALA A 767 5.83 -27.40 37.80
C ALA A 767 6.63 -27.28 36.49
N ARG A 768 7.80 -27.94 36.49
CA ARG A 768 8.61 -28.32 35.32
C ARG A 768 7.77 -29.26 34.44
N GLU A 769 7.66 -29.16 33.12
CA GLU A 769 8.70 -28.91 32.12
C GLU A 769 8.04 -28.80 30.70
N HIS A 770 8.57 -27.89 29.86
CA HIS A 770 8.38 -27.71 28.40
C HIS A 770 7.13 -26.98 27.82
N GLY A 771 7.31 -25.67 27.55
CA GLY A 771 7.07 -25.01 26.24
C GLY A 771 5.63 -24.73 25.74
N GLY A 772 5.21 -23.46 25.75
CA GLY A 772 4.02 -22.95 25.04
C GLY A 772 3.94 -21.40 25.01
N GLY A 773 3.38 -20.83 23.93
CA GLY A 773 3.20 -19.38 23.68
C GLY A 773 1.88 -18.79 24.20
N LEU A 774 1.75 -17.45 24.16
CA LEU A 774 0.71 -16.64 24.84
C LEU A 774 -0.23 -15.89 23.87
N VAL A 775 -1.50 -15.76 24.27
CA VAL A 775 -2.53 -14.88 23.68
C VAL A 775 -3.03 -13.93 24.77
N PHE A 776 -3.10 -12.62 24.49
CA PHE A 776 -3.62 -11.60 25.41
C PHE A 776 -4.87 -10.93 24.83
N MET A 777 -5.89 -10.70 25.66
CA MET A 777 -7.00 -9.79 25.33
C MET A 777 -7.38 -8.94 26.57
N PRO A 778 -7.38 -7.59 26.47
CA PRO A 778 -7.93 -6.74 27.53
C PRO A 778 -9.46 -6.72 27.47
N SER A 779 -10.12 -6.80 28.63
CA SER A 779 -11.59 -6.95 28.68
C SER A 779 -12.35 -5.74 29.22
N ARG A 780 -11.77 -4.81 30.01
CA ARG A 780 -12.36 -3.47 30.29
C ARG A 780 -11.50 -2.61 31.21
N TRP A 781 -11.59 -1.29 31.03
CA TRP A 781 -11.07 -0.26 31.95
C TRP A 781 -12.24 0.44 32.65
N VAL A 782 -12.15 0.67 33.96
CA VAL A 782 -13.14 1.48 34.69
C VAL A 782 -12.41 2.47 35.60
N LEU A 783 -12.59 3.76 35.33
CA LEU A 783 -12.17 4.85 36.21
C LEU A 783 -13.39 5.28 37.04
N MET A 784 -13.27 5.27 38.36
CA MET A 784 -14.32 5.76 39.26
C MET A 784 -13.82 6.97 40.03
N ASP A 785 -14.46 8.13 39.81
CA ASP A 785 -14.30 9.28 40.70
C ASP A 785 -14.98 8.97 42.03
N ILE A 786 -14.24 9.04 43.14
CA ILE A 786 -14.80 8.87 44.47
C ILE A 786 -15.18 10.26 44.99
N PRO A 787 -16.47 10.59 45.15
CA PRO A 787 -16.86 11.84 45.79
C PRO A 787 -16.30 11.86 47.21
N ARG A 788 -15.74 13.00 47.64
CA ARG A 788 -15.04 13.17 48.94
C ARG A 788 -15.80 12.71 50.20
N ASN A 789 -17.08 12.34 50.13
CA ASN A 789 -17.98 12.15 51.26
C ASN A 789 -18.73 10.80 51.30
N GLN A 790 -18.15 9.68 50.88
CA GLN A 790 -18.65 8.36 51.29
C GLN A 790 -17.51 7.46 51.77
N THR A 791 -17.47 7.25 53.09
CA THR A 791 -16.64 6.30 53.85
C THR A 791 -16.98 4.86 53.57
#